data_AF-A0A2E5X2N8-F1
#
_entry.id   AF-A0A2E5X2N8-F1
#
_cell.length_a   1.000
_cell.length_b   1.000
_cell.length_c   1.000
_cell.angle_alpha   90.00
_cell.angle_beta   90.00
_cell.angle_gamma   90.00
#
_symmetry.space_group_name_H-M   'P 1'
#
loop_
_entity.id
_entity.type
_entity.pdbx_description
1 polymer ?
#
loop_
_entity_poly.entity_id
_entity_poly.type
_entity_poly.pdbx_seq_one_letter_code
_entity_poly.pdbx_strand_id
1 'polypeptide(L)'
;MLSHSVRSARRFPSRIPSRFHGPRRCLSALACLALAQLPAQAQAPGISREQMWPAPTTADWARPCLIPWQRDFSDARELARKTGRPLLLCVNMDGEIASEHYAGVRYRDPAIAALYAPYVTVIASVYRHTPRDHEEDGTRIPCPRFGTVTCGEHIAIEPQLYEEYFEGQRVAPRHVAVELDGTETYDIYYALDTQSVFNTIEERIAQDPPPAQRDRGDLTLLERLASTDSADREEVEAAFRSGDSLLRRRVLTRLAELPDLNPLALVRLALSSPEAAERELALDILARESSPEAVDLIALALRLGVSAEREAQLITALERLALAVPRAGTLARALAALGRGAPSTGNDFRPADWTALPQSTATVDELSARLAYRVDAQRLPADAPPSGGAPGTGTAETAHTGAGEHADHAGQLDLATAFLELALHPDTARRSADLMREDAMELASAARAGDAHLRWRADALLCLAYFSGGETEQARQLAIKTAQQIPAGAQDLGVARVLTLFVENRHERLNSALRRRRRAPAAAGQDRGGAPAADNWDASWLAEARGAFEVLVRLEADTEELTIAHHTLLYRLWATGEAARVLDQAIARYPGSWELHRRLRGRLLAEKSLDSLDGLEGAYERLLSGSPGDGVSAADLAGSSAPVLFWYAGYASLVAAEHHRRAATGEPDRAASAQGAYLRAMVHLEQSIASGGATEESAGHYIAMALAGRAKLALAAGDLLTSLEHLLAAFTRSPAAAGVLDGLNDSAVSTARMLLARLMEGDHTQAAAHLEAALAALPAEALTPPAFETRTLPGRGPNARGRRPGSRQ
;
A
#
# COMPACT_ATOMS: atom_id res chain seq x y z
N MET A 1 34.15 29.56 45.21
CA MET A 1 33.98 31.00 45.47
C MET A 1 32.72 31.44 44.73
N LEU A 2 31.52 31.29 45.31
CA LEU A 2 30.80 32.16 46.27
C LEU A 2 30.45 33.57 45.74
N SER A 3 29.18 33.76 45.37
CA SER A 3 28.26 34.85 45.82
C SER A 3 26.94 34.76 45.01
N HIS A 4 25.79 34.39 45.60
CA HIS A 4 24.82 35.17 46.42
C HIS A 4 23.85 36.04 45.62
N SER A 5 22.54 35.74 45.67
CA SER A 5 21.55 36.57 46.41
C SER A 5 20.14 35.94 46.45
N VAL A 6 19.38 36.35 47.46
CA VAL A 6 18.21 35.72 48.10
C VAL A 6 16.99 36.66 48.02
N ARG A 7 15.76 36.12 48.00
CA ARG A 7 14.50 36.63 48.63
C ARG A 7 13.41 35.54 48.46
N SER A 8 12.93 34.81 49.48
CA SER A 8 12.01 35.18 50.59
C SER A 8 10.71 35.85 50.10
N ALA A 9 9.47 35.52 50.48
CA ALA A 9 8.82 34.49 51.30
C ALA A 9 7.29 34.72 51.15
N ARG A 10 6.46 33.70 51.42
CA ARG A 10 5.20 33.78 52.22
C ARG A 10 4.43 32.45 52.12
N ARG A 11 4.35 31.76 53.26
CA ARG A 11 3.38 30.69 53.55
C ARG A 11 2.39 31.25 54.58
N PHE A 12 1.10 30.93 54.42
CA PHE A 12 0.17 30.75 55.53
C PHE A 12 -0.72 29.53 55.25
N PRO A 13 -1.21 28.82 56.30
CA PRO A 13 -1.83 27.50 56.19
C PRO A 13 -3.36 27.55 56.42
N SER A 14 -4.08 26.53 55.98
CA SER A 14 -5.42 26.22 56.49
C SER A 14 -5.61 24.71 56.63
N ARG A 15 -5.63 24.26 57.89
CA ARG A 15 -6.19 22.99 58.36
C ARG A 15 -7.67 23.21 58.69
N ILE A 16 -8.57 22.31 58.29
CA ILE A 16 -9.84 22.00 58.98
C ILE A 16 -10.12 20.47 58.80
N PRO A 17 -10.78 19.79 59.77
CA PRO A 17 -10.44 18.43 60.16
C PRO A 17 -11.45 17.35 59.75
N SER A 18 -10.95 16.12 59.72
CA SER A 18 -11.71 14.87 59.63
C SER A 18 -12.35 14.49 60.98
N ARG A 19 -13.65 14.19 61.00
CA ARG A 19 -14.32 13.46 62.08
C ARG A 19 -15.25 12.39 61.54
N PHE A 20 -15.03 11.17 62.05
CA PHE A 20 -15.94 10.05 62.31
C PHE A 20 -16.85 9.52 61.19
N HIS A 21 -16.78 8.20 60.93
CA HIS A 21 -17.88 7.23 61.10
C HIS A 21 -17.29 5.79 61.15
N GLY A 22 -17.87 4.95 62.02
CA GLY A 22 -17.35 3.64 62.42
C GLY A 22 -17.60 2.48 61.43
N PRO A 23 -17.16 1.26 61.76
CA PRO A 23 -17.25 0.12 60.86
C PRO A 23 -18.63 -0.53 60.95
N ARG A 24 -19.41 -0.47 59.86
CA ARG A 24 -20.55 -1.36 59.64
C ARG A 24 -20.07 -2.61 58.91
N ARG A 25 -20.26 -3.76 59.56
CA ARG A 25 -20.14 -5.10 58.98
C ARG A 25 -21.13 -5.21 57.80
N CYS A 26 -20.63 -5.37 56.57
CA CYS A 26 -21.41 -5.85 55.44
C CYS A 26 -20.90 -7.24 55.07
N LEU A 27 -21.77 -8.23 55.30
CA LEU A 27 -21.67 -9.58 54.76
C LEU A 27 -21.65 -9.47 53.23
N SER A 28 -20.50 -9.72 52.62
CA SER A 28 -20.38 -9.88 51.17
C SER A 28 -20.70 -11.33 50.83
N ALA A 29 -21.87 -11.55 50.24
CA ALA A 29 -22.18 -12.78 49.54
C ALA A 29 -21.39 -12.78 48.22
N LEU A 30 -20.30 -13.55 48.18
CA LEU A 30 -19.60 -13.91 46.95
C LEU A 30 -20.47 -14.91 46.18
N ALA A 31 -21.19 -14.44 45.18
CA ALA A 31 -21.67 -15.29 44.09
C ALA A 31 -20.64 -15.25 42.96
N CYS A 32 -19.68 -16.18 43.00
CA CYS A 32 -18.82 -16.47 41.85
C CYS A 32 -19.67 -17.15 40.78
N LEU A 33 -20.12 -16.40 39.77
CA LEU A 33 -20.55 -16.96 38.49
C LEU A 33 -19.31 -17.53 37.79
N ALA A 34 -19.17 -18.85 37.83
CA ALA A 34 -18.21 -19.57 37.02
C ALA A 34 -18.65 -19.50 35.56
N LEU A 35 -17.96 -18.70 34.74
CA LEU A 35 -18.02 -18.82 33.28
C LEU A 35 -17.48 -20.21 32.92
N ALA A 36 -18.40 -21.13 32.61
CA ALA A 36 -18.07 -22.46 32.18
C ALA A 36 -17.43 -22.38 30.77
N GLN A 37 -16.11 -22.54 30.68
CA GLN A 37 -15.46 -22.88 29.42
C GLN A 37 -15.97 -24.28 29.02
N LEU A 38 -16.85 -24.33 28.02
CA LEU A 38 -17.33 -25.59 27.46
C LEU A 38 -16.11 -26.40 26.96
N PRO A 39 -16.05 -27.72 27.24
CA PRO A 39 -15.02 -28.58 26.68
C PRO A 39 -15.13 -28.56 25.15
N ALA A 40 -13.99 -28.49 24.46
CA ALA A 40 -13.95 -28.69 23.01
C ALA A 40 -14.64 -30.02 22.70
N GLN A 41 -15.77 -29.97 22.00
CA GLN A 41 -16.51 -31.18 21.65
C GLN A 41 -15.62 -32.07 20.78
N ALA A 42 -15.61 -33.37 21.03
CA ALA A 42 -14.95 -34.32 20.16
C ALA A 42 -15.78 -34.46 18.88
N GLN A 43 -15.10 -34.53 17.72
CA GLN A 43 -15.74 -34.74 16.42
C GLN A 43 -16.61 -36.00 16.47
N ALA A 44 -17.88 -35.87 16.06
CA ALA A 44 -18.79 -37.00 15.98
C ALA A 44 -18.11 -38.10 15.13
N PRO A 45 -18.01 -39.35 15.63
CA PRO A 45 -17.31 -40.40 14.90
C PRO A 45 -17.94 -40.59 13.51
N GLY A 46 -17.13 -40.41 12.46
CA GLY A 46 -17.53 -40.75 11.08
C GLY A 46 -18.05 -39.62 10.19
N ILE A 47 -18.06 -38.35 10.62
CA ILE A 47 -18.41 -37.21 9.75
C ILE A 47 -17.14 -36.40 9.45
N SER A 48 -16.79 -36.29 8.16
CA SER A 48 -15.66 -35.45 7.73
C SER A 48 -15.97 -33.97 7.97
N ARG A 49 -14.93 -33.12 8.05
CA ARG A 49 -15.09 -31.68 8.25
C ARG A 49 -15.88 -31.05 7.08
N GLU A 50 -15.69 -31.56 5.88
CA GLU A 50 -16.34 -31.13 4.64
C GLU A 50 -17.82 -31.53 4.60
N GLN A 51 -18.17 -32.71 5.14
CA GLN A 51 -19.56 -33.13 5.28
C GLN A 51 -20.32 -32.30 6.32
N MET A 52 -19.62 -31.87 7.37
CA MET A 52 -20.15 -31.03 8.44
C MET A 52 -20.34 -29.57 8.00
N TRP A 53 -19.42 -29.06 7.18
CA TRP A 53 -19.42 -27.70 6.65
C TRP A 53 -19.43 -27.76 5.12
N PRO A 54 -20.59 -28.08 4.50
CA PRO A 54 -20.64 -28.17 3.05
C PRO A 54 -20.25 -26.82 2.45
N ALA A 55 -19.32 -26.88 1.49
CA ALA A 55 -18.86 -25.70 0.77
C ALA A 55 -20.06 -25.01 0.10
N PRO A 56 -20.20 -23.67 0.19
CA PRO A 56 -21.29 -22.98 -0.45
C PRO A 56 -21.27 -23.15 -1.97
N THR A 57 -22.44 -23.34 -2.56
CA THR A 57 -22.62 -23.40 -4.02
C THR A 57 -22.66 -21.99 -4.63
N THR A 58 -22.55 -21.90 -5.96
CA THR A 58 -22.76 -20.65 -6.70
C THR A 58 -24.15 -20.04 -6.43
N ALA A 59 -25.18 -20.90 -6.30
CA ALA A 59 -26.53 -20.47 -5.95
C ALA A 59 -26.60 -19.92 -4.51
N ASP A 60 -25.84 -20.52 -3.57
CA ASP A 60 -25.78 -20.03 -2.19
C ASP A 60 -25.20 -18.62 -2.15
N TRP A 61 -24.07 -18.39 -2.83
CA TRP A 61 -23.42 -17.08 -2.91
C TRP A 61 -24.28 -16.01 -3.61
N ALA A 62 -25.09 -16.39 -4.60
CA ALA A 62 -25.98 -15.50 -5.33
C ALA A 62 -27.13 -14.94 -4.49
N ARG A 63 -27.43 -15.56 -3.33
CA ARG A 63 -28.36 -14.97 -2.38
C ARG A 63 -27.72 -13.76 -1.71
N PRO A 64 -28.46 -12.67 -1.47
CA PRO A 64 -27.92 -11.51 -0.77
C PRO A 64 -27.62 -11.85 0.70
N CYS A 65 -26.57 -11.27 1.25
CA CYS A 65 -26.35 -11.28 2.70
C CYS A 65 -27.54 -10.58 3.38
N LEU A 66 -28.14 -11.23 4.37
CA LEU A 66 -29.34 -10.77 5.06
C LEU A 66 -29.05 -10.11 6.41
N ILE A 67 -27.82 -10.23 6.91
CA ILE A 67 -27.43 -9.66 8.20
C ILE A 67 -27.06 -8.17 8.04
N PRO A 68 -27.69 -7.25 8.80
CA PRO A 68 -27.42 -5.82 8.70
C PRO A 68 -26.19 -5.43 9.52
N TRP A 69 -25.00 -5.68 8.98
CA TRP A 69 -23.74 -5.37 9.66
C TRP A 69 -23.53 -3.87 9.81
N GLN A 70 -23.15 -3.46 11.02
CA GLN A 70 -22.72 -2.08 11.28
C GLN A 70 -21.32 -1.83 10.72
N ARG A 71 -21.10 -0.61 10.22
CA ARG A 71 -19.89 -0.21 9.48
C ARG A 71 -18.72 0.20 10.37
N ASP A 72 -19.02 0.57 11.61
CA ASP A 72 -18.05 1.00 12.60
C ASP A 72 -18.42 0.42 13.98
N PHE A 73 -17.40 0.10 14.78
CA PHE A 73 -17.61 -0.54 16.08
C PHE A 73 -18.12 0.46 17.14
N SER A 74 -17.68 1.71 17.10
CA SER A 74 -18.15 2.75 18.03
C SER A 74 -19.61 3.11 17.76
N ASP A 75 -19.99 3.23 16.49
CA ASP A 75 -21.39 3.42 16.04
C ASP A 75 -22.27 2.24 16.49
N ALA A 76 -21.77 1.01 16.37
CA ALA A 76 -22.49 -0.18 16.82
C ALA A 76 -22.75 -0.15 18.33
N ARG A 77 -21.76 0.25 19.15
CA ARG A 77 -21.92 0.40 20.60
C ARG A 77 -22.93 1.49 20.95
N GLU A 78 -22.90 2.62 20.24
CA GLU A 78 -23.87 3.69 20.45
C GLU A 78 -25.29 3.24 20.08
N LEU A 79 -25.43 2.55 18.94
CA LEU A 79 -26.70 1.99 18.49
C LEU A 79 -27.25 0.96 19.49
N ALA A 80 -26.39 0.07 20.01
CA ALA A 80 -26.73 -0.90 21.03
C ALA A 80 -27.31 -0.22 22.29
N ARG A 81 -26.63 0.81 22.81
CA ARG A 81 -27.12 1.60 23.96
C ARG A 81 -28.44 2.31 23.67
N LYS A 82 -28.58 2.94 22.49
CA LYS A 82 -29.81 3.67 22.10
C LYS A 82 -31.02 2.74 21.96
N THR A 83 -30.80 1.52 21.48
CA THR A 83 -31.88 0.56 21.19
C THR A 83 -32.10 -0.46 22.30
N GLY A 84 -31.21 -0.53 23.30
CA GLY A 84 -31.23 -1.57 24.32
C GLY A 84 -30.91 -2.97 23.78
N ARG A 85 -30.33 -3.07 22.58
CA ARG A 85 -29.98 -4.34 21.94
C ARG A 85 -28.52 -4.70 22.24
N PRO A 86 -28.20 -5.91 22.71
CA PRO A 86 -26.82 -6.35 22.88
C PRO A 86 -26.10 -6.43 21.52
N LEU A 87 -24.77 -6.49 21.57
CA LEU A 87 -23.93 -6.65 20.39
C LEU A 87 -23.71 -8.15 20.09
N LEU A 88 -23.70 -8.49 18.81
CA LEU A 88 -23.23 -9.78 18.31
C LEU A 88 -22.02 -9.55 17.40
N LEU A 89 -20.85 -9.93 17.89
CA LEU A 89 -19.57 -9.81 17.19
C LEU A 89 -19.27 -11.12 16.48
N CYS A 90 -19.06 -11.06 15.17
CA CYS A 90 -18.72 -12.22 14.35
C CYS A 90 -17.31 -12.06 13.77
N VAL A 91 -16.53 -13.13 13.76
CA VAL A 91 -15.20 -13.18 13.13
C VAL A 91 -15.20 -14.22 12.03
N ASN A 92 -14.76 -13.84 10.83
CA ASN A 92 -14.72 -14.70 9.66
C ASN A 92 -13.34 -14.66 8.99
N MET A 93 -12.81 -15.82 8.61
CA MET A 93 -11.52 -15.93 7.90
C MET A 93 -11.65 -16.69 6.59
N ASP A 94 -11.03 -16.17 5.54
CA ASP A 94 -11.00 -16.81 4.23
C ASP A 94 -10.24 -18.14 4.29
N GLY A 95 -10.75 -19.13 3.55
CA GLY A 95 -10.12 -20.46 3.46
C GLY A 95 -10.36 -21.36 4.67
N GLU A 96 -10.99 -20.84 5.73
CA GLU A 96 -11.48 -21.67 6.83
C GLU A 96 -12.90 -22.14 6.50
N ILE A 97 -13.10 -23.46 6.38
CA ILE A 97 -14.32 -24.05 5.82
C ILE A 97 -15.62 -23.65 6.54
N ALA A 98 -15.60 -23.51 7.86
CA ALA A 98 -16.78 -23.10 8.59
C ALA A 98 -17.10 -21.61 8.32
N SER A 99 -16.08 -20.76 8.24
CA SER A 99 -16.18 -19.35 7.86
C SER A 99 -16.72 -19.18 6.44
N GLU A 100 -16.27 -20.00 5.49
CA GLU A 100 -16.85 -20.08 4.13
C GLU A 100 -18.34 -20.44 4.18
N HIS A 101 -18.70 -21.46 4.96
CA HIS A 101 -20.08 -21.88 5.14
C HIS A 101 -20.95 -20.79 5.79
N TYR A 102 -20.45 -20.08 6.79
CA TYR A 102 -21.16 -18.97 7.42
C TYR A 102 -21.41 -17.84 6.42
N ALA A 103 -20.40 -17.40 5.68
CA ALA A 103 -20.51 -16.30 4.73
C ALA A 103 -21.42 -16.65 3.53
N GLY A 104 -21.26 -17.85 2.95
CA GLY A 104 -22.00 -18.26 1.75
C GLY A 104 -23.38 -18.84 2.02
N VAL A 105 -23.64 -19.39 3.21
CA VAL A 105 -24.92 -20.04 3.55
C VAL A 105 -25.62 -19.33 4.70
N ARG A 106 -25.02 -19.26 5.88
CA ARG A 106 -25.74 -18.87 7.11
C ARG A 106 -26.10 -17.40 7.17
N TYR A 107 -25.23 -16.48 6.77
CA TYR A 107 -25.56 -15.05 6.73
C TYR A 107 -26.57 -14.69 5.62
N ARG A 108 -26.95 -15.66 4.79
CA ARG A 108 -27.92 -15.54 3.68
C ARG A 108 -29.20 -16.32 3.96
N ASP A 109 -29.29 -16.96 5.12
CA ASP A 109 -30.44 -17.74 5.57
C ASP A 109 -31.43 -16.84 6.34
N PRO A 110 -32.69 -16.72 5.89
CA PRO A 110 -33.71 -15.92 6.58
C PRO A 110 -33.92 -16.31 8.04
N ALA A 111 -33.78 -17.59 8.39
CA ALA A 111 -33.94 -18.05 9.78
C ALA A 111 -32.82 -17.51 10.67
N ILE A 112 -31.58 -17.49 10.15
CA ILE A 112 -30.44 -16.93 10.87
C ILE A 112 -30.53 -15.40 10.96
N ALA A 113 -31.01 -14.74 9.92
CA ALA A 113 -31.25 -13.30 9.96
C ALA A 113 -32.28 -12.94 11.04
N ALA A 114 -33.36 -13.73 11.16
CA ALA A 114 -34.35 -13.57 12.22
C ALA A 114 -33.75 -13.84 13.62
N LEU A 115 -32.91 -14.87 13.75
CA LEU A 115 -32.20 -15.18 14.99
C LEU A 115 -31.27 -14.04 15.42
N TYR A 116 -30.62 -13.35 14.48
CA TYR A 116 -29.67 -12.27 14.79
C TYR A 116 -30.35 -10.90 14.94
N ALA A 117 -31.60 -10.76 14.49
CA ALA A 117 -32.35 -9.49 14.54
C ALA A 117 -32.40 -8.83 15.93
N PRO A 118 -32.43 -9.54 17.07
CA PRO A 118 -32.37 -8.92 18.39
C PRO A 118 -31.04 -8.20 18.69
N TYR A 119 -29.94 -8.55 18.03
CA TYR A 119 -28.61 -8.00 18.29
C TYR A 119 -28.23 -6.88 17.32
N VAL A 120 -27.42 -5.93 17.77
CA VAL A 120 -26.64 -5.08 16.85
C VAL A 120 -25.44 -5.89 16.36
N THR A 121 -25.44 -6.23 15.07
CA THR A 121 -24.46 -7.15 14.48
C THR A 121 -23.23 -6.44 13.95
N VAL A 122 -22.05 -6.98 14.26
CA VAL A 122 -20.73 -6.48 13.83
C VAL A 122 -19.93 -7.66 13.25
N ILE A 123 -19.26 -7.45 12.13
CA ILE A 123 -18.41 -8.46 11.47
C ILE A 123 -16.96 -7.96 11.40
N ALA A 124 -16.03 -8.85 11.72
CA ALA A 124 -14.59 -8.64 11.57
C ALA A 124 -13.98 -9.70 10.66
N SER A 125 -13.16 -9.25 9.72
CA SER A 125 -12.33 -10.12 8.89
C SER A 125 -11.12 -9.34 8.38
N VAL A 126 -9.96 -9.99 8.31
CA VAL A 126 -8.69 -9.37 7.88
C VAL A 126 -8.45 -9.48 6.38
N TYR A 127 -9.33 -10.17 5.65
CA TYR A 127 -9.17 -10.44 4.23
C TYR A 127 -9.88 -9.39 3.38
N ARG A 128 -9.35 -9.10 2.20
CA ARG A 128 -9.93 -8.13 1.27
C ARG A 128 -10.52 -8.86 0.06
N HIS A 129 -11.83 -8.70 -0.16
CA HIS A 129 -12.57 -9.33 -1.26
C HIS A 129 -12.72 -8.43 -2.49
N THR A 130 -12.77 -7.12 -2.27
CA THR A 130 -12.76 -6.10 -3.33
C THR A 130 -11.46 -5.29 -3.26
N PRO A 131 -10.81 -4.97 -4.40
CA PRO A 131 -9.52 -4.30 -4.39
C PRO A 131 -9.56 -2.90 -3.74
N ARG A 132 -10.74 -2.29 -3.69
CA ARG A 132 -11.02 -0.99 -3.06
C ARG A 132 -12.40 -0.99 -2.42
N ASP A 133 -12.67 0.04 -1.62
CA ASP A 133 -13.93 0.17 -0.86
C ASP A 133 -14.94 1.12 -1.52
N HIS A 134 -14.51 1.90 -2.52
CA HIS A 134 -15.35 2.85 -3.23
C HIS A 134 -15.02 2.84 -4.73
N GLU A 135 -16.02 3.05 -5.56
CA GLU A 135 -15.92 3.32 -6.98
C GLU A 135 -15.30 4.70 -7.27
N GLU A 136 -14.98 4.95 -8.53
CA GLU A 136 -14.39 6.23 -8.98
C GLU A 136 -15.34 7.42 -8.75
N ASP A 137 -16.65 7.19 -8.81
CA ASP A 137 -17.69 8.17 -8.50
C ASP A 137 -17.98 8.34 -6.98
N GLY A 138 -17.20 7.64 -6.14
CA GLY A 138 -17.36 7.65 -4.70
C GLY A 138 -18.43 6.70 -4.17
N THR A 139 -19.14 5.96 -5.04
CA THR A 139 -20.10 4.92 -4.62
C THR A 139 -19.40 3.87 -3.78
N ARG A 140 -19.98 3.52 -2.63
CA ARG A 140 -19.48 2.45 -1.77
C ARG A 140 -19.56 1.10 -2.47
N ILE A 141 -18.52 0.28 -2.35
CA ILE A 141 -18.49 -1.10 -2.86
C ILE A 141 -18.72 -2.04 -1.68
N PRO A 142 -19.94 -2.60 -1.53
CA PRO A 142 -20.24 -3.52 -0.45
C PRO A 142 -19.42 -4.81 -0.62
N CYS A 143 -18.96 -5.38 0.49
CA CYS A 143 -18.18 -6.62 0.47
C CYS A 143 -19.08 -7.76 -0.04
N PRO A 144 -18.67 -8.52 -1.07
CA PRO A 144 -19.53 -9.57 -1.64
C PRO A 144 -19.86 -10.67 -0.61
N ARG A 145 -19.00 -10.90 0.39
CA ARG A 145 -19.29 -11.86 1.47
C ARG A 145 -20.30 -11.33 2.48
N PHE A 146 -20.19 -10.07 2.86
CA PHE A 146 -20.92 -9.53 4.03
C PHE A 146 -22.05 -8.55 3.66
N GLY A 147 -22.19 -8.14 2.40
CA GLY A 147 -23.24 -7.22 2.00
C GLY A 147 -22.98 -5.81 2.51
N THR A 148 -23.65 -5.37 3.57
CA THR A 148 -23.79 -3.94 3.96
C THR A 148 -22.49 -3.18 4.27
N VAL A 149 -21.40 -3.89 4.59
CA VAL A 149 -20.08 -3.31 4.91
C VAL A 149 -19.08 -3.49 3.77
N THR A 150 -18.18 -2.53 3.59
CA THR A 150 -17.02 -2.66 2.70
C THR A 150 -15.94 -3.55 3.29
N CYS A 151 -14.95 -3.95 2.47
CA CYS A 151 -13.79 -4.67 2.99
C CYS A 151 -12.99 -3.86 3.99
N GLY A 152 -12.75 -2.57 3.71
CA GLY A 152 -12.05 -1.67 4.62
C GLY A 152 -12.73 -1.55 5.98
N GLU A 153 -14.07 -1.48 6.01
CA GLU A 153 -14.86 -1.37 7.25
C GLU A 153 -14.70 -2.61 8.14
N HIS A 154 -14.92 -3.83 7.62
CA HIS A 154 -14.77 -5.04 8.45
C HIS A 154 -13.31 -5.38 8.79
N ILE A 155 -12.33 -4.90 8.01
CA ILE A 155 -10.90 -4.98 8.34
C ILE A 155 -10.55 -4.01 9.47
N ALA A 156 -11.09 -2.78 9.44
CA ALA A 156 -10.81 -1.76 10.46
C ALA A 156 -11.41 -2.10 11.83
N ILE A 157 -12.47 -2.92 11.86
CA ILE A 157 -13.10 -3.42 13.08
C ILE A 157 -12.22 -4.48 13.77
N GLU A 158 -11.49 -5.33 13.03
CA GLU A 158 -10.77 -6.48 13.62
C GLU A 158 -9.77 -6.11 14.71
N PRO A 159 -8.90 -5.09 14.56
CA PRO A 159 -7.93 -4.74 15.61
C PRO A 159 -8.59 -4.32 16.91
N GLN A 160 -9.74 -3.65 16.85
CA GLN A 160 -10.50 -3.22 18.03
C GLN A 160 -11.04 -4.43 18.78
N LEU A 161 -11.65 -5.38 18.06
CA LEU A 161 -12.15 -6.61 18.67
C LEU A 161 -11.01 -7.51 19.17
N TYR A 162 -9.88 -7.52 18.47
CA TYR A 162 -8.70 -8.27 18.85
C TYR A 162 -8.14 -7.81 20.20
N GLU A 163 -8.10 -6.49 20.42
CA GLU A 163 -7.63 -5.89 21.67
C GLU A 163 -8.66 -6.03 22.81
N GLU A 164 -9.95 -5.79 22.53
CA GLU A 164 -10.98 -5.78 23.57
C GLU A 164 -11.50 -7.18 23.97
N TYR A 165 -11.72 -8.09 23.00
CA TYR A 165 -12.49 -9.32 23.23
C TYR A 165 -11.73 -10.61 22.88
N PHE A 166 -10.61 -10.54 22.14
CA PHE A 166 -9.99 -11.77 21.64
C PHE A 166 -8.86 -12.35 22.48
N GLU A 167 -8.50 -11.70 23.59
CA GLU A 167 -7.39 -12.12 24.46
C GLU A 167 -6.08 -12.39 23.70
N GLY A 168 -5.85 -11.67 22.59
CA GLY A 168 -4.69 -11.85 21.73
C GLY A 168 -4.73 -13.09 20.82
N GLN A 169 -5.90 -13.71 20.59
CA GLN A 169 -6.05 -14.89 19.74
C GLN A 169 -6.93 -14.63 18.52
N ARG A 170 -6.39 -14.82 17.31
CA ARG A 170 -7.17 -14.78 16.07
C ARG A 170 -7.72 -16.18 15.77
N VAL A 171 -8.95 -16.43 16.20
CA VAL A 171 -9.67 -17.68 15.93
C VAL A 171 -10.94 -17.37 15.15
N ALA A 172 -11.22 -18.15 14.12
CA ALA A 172 -12.44 -18.05 13.31
C ALA A 172 -12.97 -19.46 12.94
N PRO A 173 -14.29 -19.62 12.73
CA PRO A 173 -15.30 -18.61 12.99
C PRO A 173 -15.46 -18.41 14.51
N ARG A 174 -15.80 -17.19 14.93
CA ARG A 174 -16.02 -16.85 16.34
C ARG A 174 -17.23 -15.94 16.47
N HIS A 175 -18.09 -16.23 17.45
CA HIS A 175 -19.28 -15.44 17.75
C HIS A 175 -19.26 -15.05 19.23
N VAL A 176 -19.31 -13.75 19.49
CA VAL A 176 -19.26 -13.19 20.85
C VAL A 176 -20.49 -12.32 21.06
N ALA A 177 -21.29 -12.60 22.10
CA ALA A 177 -22.33 -11.68 22.55
C ALA A 177 -21.77 -10.76 23.63
N VAL A 178 -22.02 -9.46 23.47
CA VAL A 178 -21.58 -8.43 24.41
C VAL A 178 -22.78 -7.61 24.86
N GLU A 179 -22.97 -7.52 26.18
CA GLU A 179 -24.05 -6.77 26.81
C GLU A 179 -23.84 -5.25 26.70
N LEU A 180 -24.88 -4.49 27.07
CA LEU A 180 -24.87 -3.03 27.03
C LEU A 180 -23.78 -2.39 27.92
N ASP A 181 -23.36 -3.10 28.98
CA ASP A 181 -22.27 -2.69 29.87
C ASP A 181 -20.88 -3.11 29.36
N GLY A 182 -20.81 -3.83 28.24
CA GLY A 182 -19.58 -4.32 27.63
C GLY A 182 -19.14 -5.70 28.12
N THR A 183 -19.90 -6.37 28.98
CA THR A 183 -19.57 -7.73 29.45
C THR A 183 -19.85 -8.79 28.39
N GLU A 184 -18.95 -9.76 28.26
CA GLU A 184 -19.14 -10.93 27.38
C GLU A 184 -20.11 -11.91 28.02
N THR A 185 -21.18 -12.23 27.30
CA THR A 185 -22.18 -13.22 27.73
C THR A 185 -21.79 -14.62 27.29
N TYR A 186 -21.36 -14.76 26.05
CA TYR A 186 -20.79 -15.99 25.52
C TYR A 186 -19.71 -15.67 24.49
N ASP A 187 -18.81 -16.63 24.31
CA ASP A 187 -17.76 -16.60 23.31
C ASP A 187 -17.60 -18.01 22.72
N ILE A 188 -18.07 -18.18 21.49
CA ILE A 188 -18.15 -19.47 20.81
C ILE A 188 -17.14 -19.49 19.67
N TYR A 189 -16.17 -20.38 19.75
CA TYR A 189 -15.17 -20.65 18.72
C TYR A 189 -14.84 -22.15 18.67
N TYR A 190 -14.37 -22.66 17.52
CA TYR A 190 -14.18 -24.10 17.26
C TYR A 190 -15.43 -24.97 17.48
N ALA A 191 -16.63 -24.42 17.28
CA ALA A 191 -17.83 -25.24 17.26
C ALA A 191 -17.73 -26.26 16.12
N LEU A 192 -18.03 -27.52 16.42
CA LEU A 192 -18.03 -28.61 15.44
C LEU A 192 -19.38 -28.74 14.74
N ASP A 193 -20.29 -27.79 14.92
CA ASP A 193 -21.55 -27.74 14.22
C ASP A 193 -22.15 -26.33 14.39
N THR A 194 -23.00 -25.92 13.46
CA THR A 194 -23.72 -24.64 13.59
C THR A 194 -24.82 -24.68 14.64
N GLN A 195 -25.38 -25.86 14.93
CA GLN A 195 -26.56 -25.97 15.77
C GLN A 195 -26.23 -25.62 17.22
N SER A 196 -25.06 -26.02 17.73
CA SER A 196 -24.59 -25.65 19.07
C SER A 196 -24.38 -24.14 19.22
N VAL A 197 -23.88 -23.48 18.16
CA VAL A 197 -23.81 -22.02 18.10
C VAL A 197 -25.22 -21.43 18.21
N PHE A 198 -26.15 -21.86 17.36
CA PHE A 198 -27.50 -21.31 17.32
C PHE A 198 -28.31 -21.58 18.59
N ASN A 199 -28.21 -22.79 19.16
CA ASN A 199 -28.85 -23.13 20.43
C ASN A 199 -28.37 -22.19 21.55
N THR A 200 -27.07 -21.90 21.62
CA THR A 200 -26.53 -20.98 22.63
C THR A 200 -27.10 -19.57 22.46
N ILE A 201 -27.28 -19.12 21.22
CA ILE A 201 -27.88 -17.82 20.91
C ILE A 201 -29.37 -17.80 21.28
N GLU A 202 -30.13 -18.83 20.88
CA GLU A 202 -31.56 -18.98 21.18
C GLU A 202 -31.83 -19.05 22.68
N GLU A 203 -31.07 -19.87 23.42
CA GLU A 203 -31.16 -20.00 24.87
C GLU A 203 -30.92 -18.65 25.56
N ARG A 204 -30.04 -17.81 25.01
CA ARG A 204 -29.79 -16.49 25.55
C ARG A 204 -30.90 -15.50 25.22
N ILE A 205 -31.35 -15.43 23.96
CA ILE A 205 -32.48 -14.58 23.57
C ILE A 205 -33.72 -14.89 24.42
N ALA A 206 -33.94 -16.15 24.78
CA ALA A 206 -35.06 -16.56 25.62
C ALA A 206 -34.96 -16.06 27.08
N GLN A 207 -33.76 -15.72 27.57
CA GLN A 207 -33.52 -15.21 28.92
C GLN A 207 -33.56 -13.68 28.99
N ASP A 208 -33.30 -13.01 27.87
CA ASP A 208 -33.24 -11.55 27.80
C ASP A 208 -34.63 -10.95 27.58
N PRO A 209 -34.93 -9.77 28.17
CA PRO A 209 -36.16 -9.06 27.84
C PRO A 209 -36.18 -8.71 26.34
N PRO A 210 -37.35 -8.75 25.68
CA PRO A 210 -37.43 -8.40 24.28
C PRO A 210 -36.88 -6.98 24.07
N PRO A 211 -36.04 -6.76 23.04
CA PRO A 211 -35.46 -5.46 22.80
C PRO A 211 -36.59 -4.45 22.53
N ALA A 212 -36.35 -3.19 22.89
CA ALA A 212 -37.29 -2.12 22.56
C ALA A 212 -37.48 -2.10 21.03
N GLN A 213 -38.72 -2.27 20.57
CA GLN A 213 -39.03 -2.08 19.16
C GLN A 213 -38.74 -0.63 18.80
N ARG A 214 -37.89 -0.44 17.79
CA ARG A 214 -37.66 0.88 17.21
C ARG A 214 -38.63 1.09 16.06
N ASP A 215 -39.46 2.10 16.15
CA ASP A 215 -40.23 2.60 15.01
C ASP A 215 -39.27 3.33 14.05
N ARG A 216 -38.73 2.56 13.10
CA ARG A 216 -37.80 3.07 12.08
C ARG A 216 -38.47 3.99 11.05
N GLY A 217 -39.80 3.92 10.97
CA GLY A 217 -40.63 4.61 9.97
C GLY A 217 -40.76 6.13 10.15
N ASP A 218 -40.39 6.66 11.31
CA ASP A 218 -40.72 8.05 11.65
C ASP A 218 -39.62 9.06 11.29
N LEU A 219 -38.39 8.62 11.00
CA LEU A 219 -37.30 9.52 10.66
C LEU A 219 -37.38 10.00 9.21
N THR A 220 -37.42 11.32 9.02
CA THR A 220 -37.21 11.95 7.73
C THR A 220 -35.79 11.68 7.20
N LEU A 221 -35.60 11.81 5.88
CA LEU A 221 -34.28 11.65 5.25
C LEU A 221 -33.19 12.51 5.91
N LEU A 222 -33.52 13.73 6.32
CA LEU A 222 -32.56 14.66 6.95
C LEU A 222 -32.28 14.31 8.42
N GLU A 223 -33.21 13.67 9.12
CA GLU A 223 -32.98 13.17 10.48
C GLU A 223 -32.09 11.90 10.44
N ARG A 224 -32.24 11.08 9.40
CA ARG A 224 -31.38 9.90 9.18
C ARG A 224 -29.91 10.23 8.98
N LEU A 225 -29.57 11.44 8.55
CA LEU A 225 -28.18 11.89 8.47
C LEU A 225 -27.46 11.75 9.82
N ALA A 226 -28.16 11.97 10.94
CA ALA A 226 -27.61 11.87 12.29
C ALA A 226 -27.67 10.46 12.89
N SER A 227 -28.13 9.46 12.11
CA SER A 227 -28.24 8.08 12.59
C SER A 227 -26.89 7.38 12.59
N THR A 228 -26.62 6.61 13.66
CA THR A 228 -25.49 5.67 13.73
C THR A 228 -25.80 4.34 13.07
N ASP A 229 -27.04 4.11 12.65
CA ASP A 229 -27.45 2.88 12.00
C ASP A 229 -26.98 2.86 10.53
N SER A 230 -26.16 1.85 10.20
CA SER A 230 -25.67 1.59 8.85
C SER A 230 -26.76 1.62 7.78
N ALA A 231 -27.93 1.07 8.07
CA ALA A 231 -29.02 0.96 7.11
C ALA A 231 -29.71 2.32 6.85
N ASP A 232 -29.73 3.23 7.84
CA ASP A 232 -30.22 4.59 7.63
C ASP A 232 -29.25 5.39 6.75
N ARG A 233 -27.94 5.17 6.93
CA ARG A 233 -26.89 5.77 6.10
C ARG A 233 -26.98 5.28 4.65
N GLU A 234 -27.24 3.98 4.42
CA GLU A 234 -27.43 3.44 3.07
C GLU A 234 -28.59 4.11 2.35
N GLU A 235 -29.70 4.32 3.04
CA GLU A 235 -30.87 4.96 2.46
C GLU A 235 -30.60 6.43 2.11
N VAL A 236 -29.87 7.15 2.96
CA VAL A 236 -29.43 8.52 2.68
C VAL A 236 -28.49 8.56 1.48
N GLU A 237 -27.52 7.66 1.38
CA GLU A 237 -26.60 7.57 0.24
C GLU A 237 -27.34 7.22 -1.06
N ALA A 238 -28.32 6.31 -1.02
CA ALA A 238 -29.17 5.97 -2.16
C ALA A 238 -30.02 7.16 -2.62
N ALA A 239 -30.64 7.88 -1.68
CA ALA A 239 -31.40 9.10 -1.96
C ALA A 239 -30.51 10.23 -2.49
N PHE A 240 -29.28 10.34 -1.99
CA PHE A 240 -28.32 11.33 -2.49
C PHE A 240 -27.95 11.05 -3.95
N ARG A 241 -27.65 9.79 -4.31
CA ARG A 241 -27.28 9.41 -5.69
C ARG A 241 -28.41 9.57 -6.69
N SER A 242 -29.63 9.19 -6.31
CA SER A 242 -30.82 9.28 -7.18
C SER A 242 -31.49 10.66 -7.13
N GLY A 243 -31.11 11.51 -6.19
CA GLY A 243 -31.66 12.83 -5.97
C GLY A 243 -31.25 13.86 -7.01
N ASP A 244 -32.09 14.86 -7.20
CA ASP A 244 -31.73 16.04 -8.00
C ASP A 244 -30.69 16.91 -7.26
N SER A 245 -30.16 17.92 -7.96
CA SER A 245 -29.17 18.83 -7.38
C SER A 245 -29.71 19.65 -6.20
N LEU A 246 -31.03 19.86 -6.10
CA LEU A 246 -31.63 20.56 -4.96
C LEU A 246 -31.58 19.68 -3.71
N LEU A 247 -31.97 18.41 -3.82
CA LEU A 247 -31.91 17.44 -2.72
C LEU A 247 -30.47 17.22 -2.27
N ARG A 248 -29.54 16.99 -3.20
CA ARG A 248 -28.11 16.79 -2.88
C ARG A 248 -27.54 17.97 -2.10
N ARG A 249 -27.80 19.21 -2.55
CA ARG A 249 -27.37 20.41 -1.81
C ARG A 249 -28.03 20.52 -0.45
N ARG A 250 -29.34 20.25 -0.31
CA ARG A 250 -30.02 20.24 1.00
C ARG A 250 -29.40 19.23 1.97
N VAL A 251 -29.07 18.04 1.47
CA VAL A 251 -28.39 17.00 2.25
C VAL A 251 -27.01 17.49 2.70
N LEU A 252 -26.18 18.03 1.81
CA LEU A 252 -24.84 18.54 2.15
C LEU A 252 -24.89 19.74 3.10
N THR A 253 -25.83 20.67 2.90
CA THR A 253 -26.02 21.81 3.81
C THR A 253 -26.39 21.31 5.20
N ARG A 254 -27.34 20.36 5.30
CA ARG A 254 -27.71 19.77 6.59
C ARG A 254 -26.53 19.01 7.22
N LEU A 255 -25.78 18.27 6.42
CA LEU A 255 -24.59 17.54 6.86
C LEU A 255 -23.55 18.48 7.48
N ALA A 256 -23.34 19.65 6.90
CA ALA A 256 -22.41 20.67 7.38
C ALA A 256 -22.82 21.30 8.73
N GLU A 257 -24.07 21.12 9.18
CA GLU A 257 -24.59 21.63 10.46
C GLU A 257 -24.48 20.60 11.59
N LEU A 258 -24.23 19.33 11.26
CA LEU A 258 -24.23 18.26 12.25
C LEU A 258 -22.83 18.13 12.89
N PRO A 259 -22.73 18.22 14.23
CA PRO A 259 -21.47 17.99 14.92
C PRO A 259 -21.14 16.49 14.95
N ASP A 260 -19.85 16.17 14.89
CA ASP A 260 -19.30 14.84 15.24
C ASP A 260 -19.81 13.63 14.42
N LEU A 261 -20.53 13.84 13.32
CA LEU A 261 -20.85 12.74 12.40
C LEU A 261 -19.67 12.47 11.49
N ASN A 262 -19.37 11.21 11.22
CA ASN A 262 -18.47 10.77 10.17
C ASN A 262 -19.18 10.89 8.81
N PRO A 263 -19.14 12.05 8.12
CA PRO A 263 -20.01 12.37 7.00
C PRO A 263 -19.38 11.93 5.67
N LEU A 264 -18.29 11.14 5.75
CA LEU A 264 -17.30 11.06 4.69
C LEU A 264 -17.78 10.29 3.47
N ALA A 265 -18.74 9.38 3.60
CA ALA A 265 -19.33 8.67 2.47
C ALA A 265 -20.09 9.64 1.54
N LEU A 266 -20.91 10.54 2.10
CA LEU A 266 -21.64 11.55 1.31
C LEU A 266 -20.71 12.62 0.76
N VAL A 267 -19.71 13.05 1.54
CA VAL A 267 -18.68 13.99 1.07
C VAL A 267 -17.93 13.38 -0.11
N ARG A 268 -17.57 12.09 -0.05
CA ARG A 268 -16.92 11.38 -1.15
C ARG A 268 -17.77 11.32 -2.41
N LEU A 269 -19.06 10.99 -2.30
CA LEU A 269 -20.01 11.03 -3.43
C LEU A 269 -20.10 12.44 -4.03
N ALA A 270 -20.13 13.47 -3.19
CA ALA A 270 -20.25 14.85 -3.62
C ALA A 270 -18.98 15.38 -4.29
N LEU A 271 -17.78 14.95 -3.90
CA LEU A 271 -16.52 15.29 -4.58
C LEU A 271 -16.48 14.82 -6.04
N SER A 272 -17.14 13.71 -6.33
CA SER A 272 -17.27 13.16 -7.70
C SER A 272 -18.52 13.69 -8.44
N SER A 273 -19.31 14.58 -7.83
CA SER A 273 -20.50 15.14 -8.49
C SER A 273 -20.10 15.95 -9.73
N PRO A 274 -20.87 15.90 -10.84
CA PRO A 274 -20.66 16.79 -11.98
C PRO A 274 -20.96 18.26 -11.65
N GLU A 275 -21.76 18.54 -10.62
CA GLU A 275 -22.17 19.88 -10.23
C GLU A 275 -21.10 20.56 -9.35
N ALA A 276 -20.54 21.68 -9.84
CA ALA A 276 -19.49 22.41 -9.12
C ALA A 276 -19.93 22.87 -7.72
N ALA A 277 -21.20 23.28 -7.57
CA ALA A 277 -21.73 23.71 -6.28
C ALA A 277 -21.76 22.60 -5.23
N GLU A 278 -21.97 21.34 -5.63
CA GLU A 278 -21.97 20.19 -4.72
C GLU A 278 -20.54 19.83 -4.31
N ARG A 279 -19.59 19.90 -5.26
CA ARG A 279 -18.15 19.72 -4.97
C ARG A 279 -17.63 20.79 -4.01
N GLU A 280 -17.99 22.06 -4.20
CA GLU A 280 -17.58 23.14 -3.31
C GLU A 280 -18.10 22.95 -1.88
N LEU A 281 -19.37 22.55 -1.71
CA LEU A 281 -19.91 22.22 -0.38
C LEU A 281 -19.18 21.03 0.26
N ALA A 282 -18.83 20.01 -0.52
CA ALA A 282 -18.06 18.87 -0.04
C ALA A 282 -16.67 19.30 0.45
N LEU A 283 -15.98 20.16 -0.30
CA LEU A 283 -14.69 20.74 0.09
C LEU A 283 -14.79 21.60 1.36
N ASP A 284 -15.86 22.39 1.50
CA ASP A 284 -16.13 23.18 2.71
C ASP A 284 -16.34 22.30 3.95
N ILE A 285 -17.06 21.19 3.81
CA ILE A 285 -17.26 20.22 4.89
C ILE A 285 -15.91 19.59 5.24
N LEU A 286 -15.18 19.12 4.23
CA LEU A 286 -13.91 18.43 4.40
C LEU A 286 -12.83 19.32 5.04
N ALA A 287 -12.81 20.61 4.72
CA ALA A 287 -11.90 21.59 5.33
C ALA A 287 -12.19 21.84 6.83
N ARG A 288 -13.40 21.53 7.31
CA ARG A 288 -13.82 21.65 8.71
C ARG A 288 -13.76 20.34 9.49
N GLU A 289 -13.77 19.21 8.80
CA GLU A 289 -13.74 17.88 9.40
C GLU A 289 -12.52 17.66 10.30
N SER A 290 -12.72 16.95 11.40
CA SER A 290 -11.70 16.64 12.41
C SER A 290 -11.50 15.14 12.64
N SER A 291 -12.29 14.28 11.98
CA SER A 291 -12.15 12.83 12.06
C SER A 291 -10.84 12.32 11.40
N PRO A 292 -10.22 11.24 11.91
CA PRO A 292 -9.01 10.67 11.32
C PRO A 292 -9.14 10.13 9.89
N GLU A 293 -10.34 9.74 9.50
CA GLU A 293 -10.69 9.19 8.19
C GLU A 293 -10.70 10.29 7.11
N ALA A 294 -10.90 11.56 7.51
CA ALA A 294 -10.89 12.71 6.60
C ALA A 294 -9.55 12.88 5.88
N VAL A 295 -8.44 12.41 6.47
CA VAL A 295 -7.09 12.50 5.89
C VAL A 295 -7.04 11.87 4.50
N ASP A 296 -7.61 10.68 4.33
CA ASP A 296 -7.59 9.96 3.06
C ASP A 296 -8.51 10.62 2.03
N LEU A 297 -9.60 11.25 2.47
CA LEU A 297 -10.52 11.98 1.60
C LEU A 297 -9.95 13.35 1.16
N ILE A 298 -9.21 14.04 2.04
CA ILE A 298 -8.45 15.25 1.67
C ILE A 298 -7.40 14.91 0.62
N ALA A 299 -6.66 13.82 0.81
CA ALA A 299 -5.69 13.36 -0.18
C ALA A 299 -6.33 13.07 -1.55
N LEU A 300 -7.53 12.45 -1.55
CA LEU A 300 -8.31 12.24 -2.76
C LEU A 300 -8.72 13.55 -3.42
N ALA A 301 -9.30 14.49 -2.65
CA ALA A 301 -9.76 15.78 -3.17
C ALA A 301 -8.61 16.56 -3.84
N LEU A 302 -7.44 16.61 -3.21
CA LEU A 302 -6.25 17.24 -3.77
C LEU A 302 -5.80 16.59 -5.08
N ARG A 303 -5.89 15.27 -5.20
CA ARG A 303 -5.55 14.52 -6.42
C ARG A 303 -6.50 14.82 -7.58
N LEU A 304 -7.78 15.09 -7.29
CA LEU A 304 -8.77 15.45 -8.30
C LEU A 304 -8.53 16.85 -8.92
N GLY A 305 -7.61 17.63 -8.34
CA GLY A 305 -7.31 18.98 -8.78
C GLY A 305 -8.32 19.99 -8.23
N VAL A 306 -7.89 20.76 -7.23
CA VAL A 306 -8.66 21.87 -6.66
C VAL A 306 -7.97 23.21 -6.95
N SER A 307 -8.66 24.32 -6.70
CA SER A 307 -8.02 25.64 -6.80
C SER A 307 -6.91 25.79 -5.75
N ALA A 308 -5.92 26.65 -6.00
CA ALA A 308 -4.82 26.89 -5.05
C ALA A 308 -5.32 27.35 -3.67
N GLU A 309 -6.41 28.13 -3.63
CA GLU A 309 -7.04 28.53 -2.37
C GLU A 309 -7.61 27.34 -1.60
N ARG A 310 -8.33 26.44 -2.29
CA ARG A 310 -8.87 25.22 -1.68
C ARG A 310 -7.77 24.25 -1.28
N GLU A 311 -6.72 24.11 -2.08
CA GLU A 311 -5.52 23.34 -1.74
C GLU A 311 -4.92 23.83 -0.42
N ALA A 312 -4.70 25.14 -0.27
CA ALA A 312 -4.20 25.72 0.96
C ALA A 312 -5.12 25.45 2.17
N GLN A 313 -6.43 25.60 2.01
CA GLN A 313 -7.41 25.30 3.07
C GLN A 313 -7.39 23.83 3.50
N LEU A 314 -7.31 22.90 2.54
CA LEU A 314 -7.22 21.47 2.82
C LEU A 314 -5.89 21.08 3.48
N ILE A 315 -4.78 21.73 3.10
CA ILE A 315 -3.49 21.57 3.80
C ILE A 315 -3.61 22.06 5.25
N THR A 316 -4.22 23.21 5.49
CA THR A 316 -4.50 23.70 6.86
C THR A 316 -5.39 22.73 7.64
N ALA A 317 -6.38 22.09 7.00
CA ALA A 317 -7.18 21.05 7.64
C ALA A 317 -6.32 19.83 8.04
N LEU A 318 -5.39 19.38 7.19
CA LEU A 318 -4.44 18.32 7.53
C LEU A 318 -3.49 18.72 8.68
N GLU A 319 -3.07 19.97 8.76
CA GLU A 319 -2.26 20.49 9.88
C GLU A 319 -3.04 20.46 11.19
N ARG A 320 -4.33 20.81 11.17
CA ARG A 320 -5.21 20.67 12.33
C ARG A 320 -5.37 19.20 12.74
N LEU A 321 -5.62 18.32 11.78
CA LEU A 321 -5.73 16.87 12.00
C LEU A 321 -4.43 16.25 12.51
N ALA A 322 -3.27 16.86 12.23
CA ALA A 322 -1.96 16.37 12.67
C ALA A 322 -1.83 16.24 14.19
N LEU A 323 -2.64 16.98 14.96
CA LEU A 323 -2.68 16.91 16.42
C LEU A 323 -3.20 15.55 16.92
N ALA A 324 -4.17 14.97 16.23
CA ALA A 324 -4.74 13.65 16.56
C ALA A 324 -4.12 12.53 15.72
N VAL A 325 -3.76 12.83 14.47
CA VAL A 325 -3.37 11.85 13.46
C VAL A 325 -1.99 12.18 12.89
N PRO A 326 -0.92 11.52 13.38
CA PRO A 326 0.44 11.79 12.93
C PRO A 326 0.64 11.78 11.40
N ARG A 327 -0.05 10.89 10.67
CA ARG A 327 0.04 10.82 9.20
C ARG A 327 -0.41 12.11 8.53
N ALA A 328 -1.45 12.80 9.03
CA ALA A 328 -1.97 14.04 8.46
C ALA A 328 -0.90 15.13 8.40
N GLY A 329 -0.15 15.32 9.49
CA GLY A 329 0.94 16.29 9.54
C GLY A 329 2.17 15.91 8.70
N THR A 330 2.32 14.64 8.31
CA THR A 330 3.34 14.25 7.31
C THR A 330 2.88 14.66 5.93
N LEU A 331 1.62 14.34 5.61
CA LEU A 331 1.02 14.63 4.32
C LEU A 331 0.96 16.15 4.07
N ALA A 332 0.48 16.94 5.04
CA ALA A 332 0.45 18.40 4.96
C ALA A 332 1.83 18.98 4.59
N ARG A 333 2.88 18.52 5.28
CA ARG A 333 4.26 18.97 5.02
C ARG A 333 4.80 18.52 3.68
N ALA A 334 4.51 17.28 3.28
CA ALA A 334 4.88 16.79 1.96
C ALA A 334 4.19 17.62 0.87
N LEU A 335 2.89 17.88 0.98
CA LEU A 335 2.15 18.70 0.04
C LEU A 335 2.66 20.15 0.01
N ALA A 336 2.93 20.76 1.17
CA ALA A 336 3.52 22.10 1.23
C ALA A 336 4.91 22.16 0.56
N ALA A 337 5.73 21.12 0.70
CA ALA A 337 7.03 21.02 0.04
C ALA A 337 6.92 20.73 -1.47
N LEU A 338 5.84 20.08 -1.91
CA LEU A 338 5.59 19.70 -3.31
C LEU A 338 4.76 20.76 -4.07
N GLY A 339 4.10 21.68 -3.37
CA GLY A 339 3.17 22.66 -3.92
C GLY A 339 3.82 23.65 -4.90
N ARG A 340 2.99 24.21 -5.79
CA ARG A 340 3.42 25.18 -6.82
C ARG A 340 3.87 26.49 -6.15
N GLY A 341 5.19 26.64 -5.98
CA GLY A 341 5.77 27.86 -5.43
C GLY A 341 6.14 27.79 -3.95
N ALA A 342 6.44 26.60 -3.42
CA ALA A 342 7.10 26.47 -2.12
C ALA A 342 8.25 27.49 -2.03
N PRO A 343 8.19 28.49 -1.11
CA PRO A 343 9.19 29.54 -1.05
C PRO A 343 10.52 28.90 -0.63
N SER A 344 11.46 28.80 -1.58
CA SER A 344 12.84 28.43 -1.26
C SER A 344 13.38 29.43 -0.25
N THR A 345 13.81 28.97 0.91
CA THR A 345 14.44 29.80 1.93
C THR A 345 15.86 30.16 1.51
N GLY A 346 16.01 31.06 0.53
CA GLY A 346 17.23 31.84 0.24
C GLY A 346 18.49 31.10 -0.27
N ASN A 347 18.75 29.85 0.15
CA ASN A 347 19.96 29.06 -0.10
C ASN A 347 19.68 27.63 -0.60
N ASP A 348 18.41 27.30 -0.90
CA ASP A 348 18.01 25.94 -1.26
C ASP A 348 18.26 25.64 -2.75
N PHE A 349 18.51 24.37 -3.09
CA PHE A 349 18.59 23.91 -4.48
C PHE A 349 17.33 24.33 -5.25
N ARG A 350 17.47 25.15 -6.30
CA ARG A 350 16.34 25.70 -7.07
C ARG A 350 16.19 25.00 -8.42
N PRO A 351 15.17 24.14 -8.59
CA PRO A 351 14.91 23.48 -9.86
C PRO A 351 14.54 24.46 -10.97
N ALA A 352 13.95 25.61 -10.60
CA ALA A 352 13.58 26.68 -11.52
C ALA A 352 14.79 27.20 -12.32
N ASP A 353 15.97 27.24 -11.71
CA ASP A 353 17.20 27.71 -12.37
C ASP A 353 17.64 26.72 -13.48
N TRP A 354 17.19 25.46 -13.42
CA TRP A 354 17.49 24.40 -14.39
C TRP A 354 16.44 24.26 -15.52
N THR A 355 15.39 25.09 -15.52
CA THR A 355 14.28 24.97 -16.50
C THR A 355 14.61 25.44 -17.91
N ALA A 356 15.74 26.12 -18.13
CA ALA A 356 16.17 26.63 -19.43
C ALA A 356 17.02 25.64 -20.26
N LEU A 357 17.24 24.42 -19.78
CA LEU A 357 18.07 23.43 -20.46
C LEU A 357 17.33 22.81 -21.66
N PRO A 358 17.90 22.81 -22.88
CA PRO A 358 17.39 21.98 -23.96
C PRO A 358 17.51 20.50 -23.57
N GLN A 359 16.51 19.69 -23.96
CA GLN A 359 16.56 18.23 -23.80
C GLN A 359 17.85 17.72 -24.44
N SER A 360 18.71 17.08 -23.64
CA SER A 360 19.89 16.40 -24.17
C SER A 360 19.44 15.29 -25.11
N THR A 361 20.05 15.19 -26.28
CA THR A 361 19.84 14.07 -27.20
C THR A 361 20.87 12.96 -27.03
N ALA A 362 21.87 13.16 -26.16
CA ALA A 362 22.92 12.19 -25.92
C ALA A 362 22.56 11.28 -24.74
N THR A 363 22.49 9.98 -24.98
CA THR A 363 22.26 8.97 -23.93
C THR A 363 23.49 8.82 -23.04
N VAL A 364 23.32 8.27 -21.83
CA VAL A 364 24.45 7.96 -20.92
C VAL A 364 25.48 7.04 -21.60
N ASP A 365 25.03 6.11 -22.44
CA ASP A 365 25.90 5.23 -23.22
C ASP A 365 26.65 5.99 -24.33
N GLU A 366 26.00 6.94 -25.01
CA GLU A 366 26.66 7.80 -26.00
C GLU A 366 27.66 8.77 -25.36
N LEU A 367 27.37 9.29 -24.17
CA LEU A 367 28.30 10.11 -23.41
C LEU A 367 29.51 9.28 -22.96
N SER A 368 29.26 8.07 -22.45
CA SER A 368 30.32 7.11 -22.09
C SER A 368 31.17 6.70 -23.30
N ALA A 369 30.55 6.46 -24.46
CA ALA A 369 31.23 6.12 -25.71
C ALA A 369 32.03 7.30 -26.31
N ARG A 370 31.49 8.53 -26.26
CA ARG A 370 32.20 9.76 -26.68
C ARG A 370 33.43 10.04 -25.82
N LEU A 371 33.39 9.66 -24.55
CA LEU A 371 34.52 9.76 -23.63
C LEU A 371 35.56 8.67 -23.88
N ALA A 372 35.15 7.41 -24.06
CA ALA A 372 36.06 6.32 -24.46
C ALA A 372 36.84 6.65 -25.74
N TYR A 373 36.17 7.26 -26.73
CA TYR A 373 36.81 7.74 -27.96
C TYR A 373 37.84 8.86 -27.72
N ARG A 374 37.60 9.77 -26.76
CA ARG A 374 38.57 10.83 -26.41
C ARG A 374 39.82 10.28 -25.70
N VAL A 375 39.64 9.27 -24.84
CA VAL A 375 40.76 8.60 -24.16
C VAL A 375 41.65 7.86 -25.17
N ASP A 376 41.06 7.18 -26.16
CA ASP A 376 41.83 6.55 -27.23
C ASP A 376 42.46 7.57 -28.19
N ALA A 377 41.81 8.72 -28.46
CA ALA A 377 42.38 9.78 -29.27
C ALA A 377 43.56 10.52 -28.60
N GLN A 378 43.65 10.49 -27.27
CA GLN A 378 44.76 11.07 -26.50
C GLN A 378 45.90 10.07 -26.20
N ARG A 379 45.74 8.79 -26.52
CA ARG A 379 46.87 7.84 -26.62
C ARG A 379 47.72 8.24 -27.82
N LEU A 380 48.66 9.16 -27.61
CA LEU A 380 49.78 9.35 -28.53
C LEU A 380 50.41 7.96 -28.79
N PRO A 381 50.69 7.60 -30.05
CA PRO A 381 51.37 6.34 -30.35
C PRO A 381 52.70 6.31 -29.60
N ALA A 382 52.92 5.27 -28.81
CA ALA A 382 54.12 5.07 -27.99
C ALA A 382 55.43 4.93 -28.80
N ASP A 383 55.35 4.99 -30.14
CA ASP A 383 56.45 4.73 -31.08
C ASP A 383 56.96 5.98 -31.82
N ALA A 384 56.66 7.19 -31.36
CA ALA A 384 57.34 8.38 -31.90
C ALA A 384 58.82 8.39 -31.45
N PRO A 385 59.80 8.31 -32.36
CA PRO A 385 61.21 8.22 -32.00
C PRO A 385 61.69 9.52 -31.30
N PRO A 386 62.63 9.43 -30.35
CA PRO A 386 63.16 10.60 -29.68
C PRO A 386 63.99 11.42 -30.68
N SER A 387 63.44 12.52 -31.16
CA SER A 387 64.24 13.54 -31.86
C SER A 387 65.14 14.22 -30.83
N GLY A 388 66.39 13.73 -30.75
CA GLY A 388 67.45 14.34 -29.96
C GLY A 388 67.78 15.74 -30.45
N GLY A 389 67.70 16.70 -29.54
CA GLY A 389 68.19 18.07 -29.70
C GLY A 389 68.46 18.66 -28.32
N ALA A 390 69.74 18.76 -27.97
CA ALA A 390 70.25 19.29 -26.69
C ALA A 390 70.02 20.81 -26.55
N PRO A 391 70.24 21.40 -25.35
CA PRO A 391 69.44 22.52 -24.83
C PRO A 391 70.00 23.89 -25.21
N GLY A 392 69.11 24.77 -25.67
CA GLY A 392 69.35 26.21 -25.76
C GLY A 392 68.89 26.89 -24.49
N THR A 393 69.84 27.37 -23.70
CA THR A 393 69.63 28.34 -22.62
C THR A 393 68.96 29.60 -23.16
N GLY A 394 67.69 29.80 -22.84
CA GLY A 394 66.92 30.98 -23.20
C GLY A 394 66.00 31.36 -22.06
N THR A 395 66.48 32.25 -21.20
CA THR A 395 65.67 33.02 -20.25
C THR A 395 64.56 33.76 -21.02
N ALA A 396 63.32 33.32 -20.86
CA ALA A 396 62.13 34.05 -21.27
C ALA A 396 61.10 34.00 -20.14
N GLU A 397 61.43 34.73 -19.08
CA GLU A 397 60.49 35.25 -18.10
C GLU A 397 59.53 36.20 -18.85
N THR A 398 58.45 35.63 -19.39
CA THR A 398 57.36 36.39 -20.00
C THR A 398 56.12 36.17 -19.16
N ALA A 399 55.72 37.24 -18.47
CA ALA A 399 54.46 37.36 -17.79
C ALA A 399 53.30 37.02 -18.74
N HIS A 400 52.74 35.83 -18.56
CA HIS A 400 51.42 35.43 -19.06
C HIS A 400 50.46 35.43 -17.87
N THR A 401 50.34 36.56 -17.19
CA THR A 401 49.47 36.73 -16.02
C THR A 401 48.02 36.81 -16.48
N GLY A 402 47.29 35.71 -16.29
CA GLY A 402 45.84 35.65 -16.43
C GLY A 402 45.35 34.37 -17.12
N ALA A 403 45.56 34.23 -18.43
CA ALA A 403 44.87 33.19 -19.21
C ALA A 403 45.48 31.78 -19.14
N GLY A 404 46.77 31.64 -18.80
CA GLY A 404 47.47 30.35 -18.77
C GLY A 404 47.16 29.49 -17.53
N GLU A 405 46.97 30.12 -16.37
CA GLU A 405 46.68 29.41 -15.11
C GLU A 405 45.23 28.85 -15.08
N HIS A 406 44.27 29.56 -15.67
CA HIS A 406 42.89 29.05 -15.82
C HIS A 406 42.82 27.83 -16.75
N ALA A 407 43.64 27.81 -17.81
CA ALA A 407 43.73 26.66 -18.73
C ALA A 407 44.32 25.42 -18.06
N ASP A 408 45.23 25.60 -17.10
CA ASP A 408 45.84 24.49 -16.36
C ASP A 408 44.83 23.81 -15.40
N HIS A 409 44.03 24.59 -14.65
CA HIS A 409 43.05 24.00 -13.74
C HIS A 409 41.91 23.25 -14.45
N ALA A 410 41.44 23.75 -15.59
CA ALA A 410 40.44 23.03 -16.39
C ALA A 410 40.99 21.70 -16.92
N GLY A 411 42.24 21.69 -17.40
CA GLY A 411 42.93 20.48 -17.85
C GLY A 411 43.18 19.48 -16.71
N GLN A 412 43.54 19.96 -15.52
CA GLN A 412 43.66 19.12 -14.31
C GLN A 412 42.34 18.44 -13.95
N LEU A 413 41.20 19.14 -14.08
CA LEU A 413 39.88 18.57 -13.83
C LEU A 413 39.46 17.56 -14.90
N ASP A 414 39.80 17.80 -16.18
CA ASP A 414 39.58 16.83 -17.25
C ASP A 414 40.40 15.56 -17.02
N LEU A 415 41.66 15.68 -16.59
CA LEU A 415 42.51 14.54 -16.25
C LEU A 415 42.00 13.80 -15.00
N ALA A 416 41.59 14.53 -13.96
CA ALA A 416 40.99 13.94 -12.77
C ALA A 416 39.70 13.17 -13.09
N THR A 417 38.90 13.68 -14.04
CA THR A 417 37.70 12.98 -14.55
C THR A 417 38.09 11.66 -15.20
N ALA A 418 39.09 11.67 -16.10
CA ALA A 418 39.56 10.46 -16.78
C ALA A 418 40.11 9.41 -15.80
N PHE A 419 40.87 9.82 -14.78
CA PHE A 419 41.36 8.90 -13.75
C PHE A 419 40.22 8.28 -12.95
N LEU A 420 39.22 9.09 -12.57
CA LEU A 420 38.08 8.58 -11.81
C LEU A 420 37.23 7.61 -12.65
N GLU A 421 37.02 7.89 -13.94
CA GLU A 421 36.34 6.98 -14.86
C GLU A 421 37.07 5.64 -14.98
N LEU A 422 38.40 5.67 -15.16
CA LEU A 422 39.22 4.46 -15.17
C LEU A 422 39.13 3.70 -13.85
N ALA A 423 39.15 4.41 -12.71
CA ALA A 423 39.02 3.79 -11.39
C ALA A 423 37.68 3.08 -11.19
N LEU A 424 36.61 3.61 -11.81
CA LEU A 424 35.26 3.06 -11.72
C LEU A 424 34.96 1.96 -12.75
N HIS A 425 35.86 1.74 -13.70
CA HIS A 425 35.67 0.74 -14.73
C HIS A 425 35.72 -0.68 -14.14
N PRO A 426 34.77 -1.59 -14.46
CA PRO A 426 34.69 -2.92 -13.86
C PRO A 426 35.95 -3.78 -14.01
N ASP A 427 36.68 -3.60 -15.12
CA ASP A 427 37.90 -4.36 -15.42
C ASP A 427 39.17 -3.79 -14.76
N THR A 428 39.08 -2.63 -14.11
CA THR A 428 40.23 -2.02 -13.45
C THR A 428 40.55 -2.79 -12.17
N ALA A 429 41.76 -3.33 -12.09
CA ALA A 429 42.23 -4.01 -10.89
C ALA A 429 42.11 -3.07 -9.68
N ARG A 430 41.55 -3.58 -8.57
CA ARG A 430 41.26 -2.78 -7.36
C ARG A 430 42.41 -1.87 -6.92
N ARG A 431 43.64 -2.38 -6.91
CA ARG A 431 44.84 -1.60 -6.54
C ARG A 431 45.09 -0.42 -7.50
N SER A 432 44.88 -0.62 -8.80
CA SER A 432 45.01 0.44 -9.80
C SER A 432 43.87 1.45 -9.66
N ALA A 433 42.64 1.00 -9.39
CA ALA A 433 41.51 1.87 -9.13
C ALA A 433 41.75 2.76 -7.90
N ASP A 434 42.32 2.20 -6.83
CA ASP A 434 42.66 2.97 -5.62
C ASP A 434 43.68 4.08 -5.91
N LEU A 435 44.73 3.79 -6.69
CA LEU A 435 45.74 4.77 -7.09
C LEU A 435 45.17 5.87 -8.01
N MET A 436 44.41 5.48 -9.04
CA MET A 436 43.78 6.42 -9.95
C MET A 436 42.79 7.34 -9.22
N ARG A 437 42.07 6.81 -8.22
CA ARG A 437 41.21 7.61 -7.35
C ARG A 437 42.02 8.61 -6.52
N GLU A 438 43.15 8.21 -5.96
CA GLU A 438 44.05 9.11 -5.22
C GLU A 438 44.60 10.22 -6.12
N ASP A 439 45.05 9.88 -7.34
CA ASP A 439 45.52 10.85 -8.34
C ASP A 439 44.41 11.84 -8.74
N ALA A 440 43.18 11.34 -8.95
CA ALA A 440 42.02 12.19 -9.21
C ALA A 440 41.72 13.14 -8.04
N MET A 441 41.85 12.68 -6.80
CA MET A 441 41.65 13.50 -5.60
C MET A 441 42.72 14.59 -5.47
N GLU A 442 43.98 14.28 -5.77
CA GLU A 442 45.07 15.26 -5.73
C GLU A 442 44.84 16.37 -6.76
N LEU A 443 44.57 15.99 -8.01
CA LEU A 443 44.30 16.93 -9.10
C LEU A 443 43.06 17.80 -8.84
N ALA A 444 41.96 17.19 -8.39
CA ALA A 444 40.75 17.92 -8.06
C ALA A 444 40.97 18.87 -6.87
N SER A 445 41.74 18.46 -5.86
CA SER A 445 42.09 19.32 -4.71
C SER A 445 42.94 20.51 -5.11
N ALA A 446 43.92 20.31 -6.02
CA ALA A 446 44.74 21.38 -6.56
C ALA A 446 43.88 22.39 -7.34
N ALA A 447 43.04 21.92 -8.27
CA ALA A 447 42.14 22.77 -9.04
C ALA A 447 41.11 23.51 -8.16
N ARG A 448 40.66 22.90 -7.07
CA ARG A 448 39.71 23.50 -6.10
C ARG A 448 40.24 24.78 -5.46
N ALA A 449 41.56 24.84 -5.20
CA ALA A 449 42.22 26.01 -4.61
C ALA A 449 42.38 27.17 -5.60
N GLY A 450 42.21 26.89 -6.89
CA GLY A 450 42.33 27.84 -7.99
C GLY A 450 41.02 28.58 -8.32
N ASP A 451 40.54 28.38 -9.55
CA ASP A 451 39.45 29.15 -10.14
C ASP A 451 38.11 28.91 -9.43
N ALA A 452 37.52 29.99 -8.90
CA ALA A 452 36.22 29.95 -8.24
C ALA A 452 35.09 29.43 -9.15
N HIS A 453 35.17 29.64 -10.47
CA HIS A 453 34.17 29.15 -11.44
C HIS A 453 34.22 27.64 -11.65
N LEU A 454 35.37 27.01 -11.42
CA LEU A 454 35.58 25.56 -11.58
C LEU A 454 35.47 24.80 -10.25
N ARG A 455 35.32 25.52 -9.14
CA ARG A 455 35.26 24.92 -7.79
C ARG A 455 34.17 23.86 -7.64
N TRP A 456 32.98 24.09 -8.19
CA TRP A 456 31.90 23.10 -8.11
C TRP A 456 32.28 21.80 -8.83
N ARG A 457 33.02 21.88 -9.94
CA ARG A 457 33.46 20.71 -10.72
C ARG A 457 34.56 19.95 -9.98
N ALA A 458 35.49 20.67 -9.34
CA ALA A 458 36.47 20.09 -8.43
C ALA A 458 35.80 19.37 -7.24
N ASP A 459 34.83 20.02 -6.59
CA ASP A 459 34.06 19.45 -5.49
C ASP A 459 33.23 18.23 -5.93
N ALA A 460 32.72 18.22 -7.17
CA ALA A 460 32.03 17.07 -7.75
C ALA A 460 32.97 15.85 -7.90
N LEU A 461 34.17 16.05 -8.45
CA LEU A 461 35.14 14.96 -8.62
C LEU A 461 35.62 14.41 -7.27
N LEU A 462 35.89 15.29 -6.31
CA LEU A 462 36.22 14.89 -4.94
C LEU A 462 35.07 14.09 -4.30
N CYS A 463 33.82 14.53 -4.48
CA CYS A 463 32.64 13.83 -3.97
C CYS A 463 32.57 12.40 -4.47
N LEU A 464 32.78 12.20 -5.78
CA LEU A 464 32.74 10.88 -6.40
C LEU A 464 33.94 10.01 -6.01
N ALA A 465 35.12 10.60 -5.87
CA ALA A 465 36.30 9.89 -5.38
C ALA A 465 36.13 9.43 -3.92
N TYR A 466 35.54 10.25 -3.04
CA TYR A 466 35.17 9.81 -1.70
C TYR A 466 34.15 8.67 -1.72
N PHE A 467 33.14 8.77 -2.59
CA PHE A 467 32.11 7.74 -2.70
C PHE A 467 32.69 6.39 -3.16
N SER A 468 33.52 6.39 -4.21
CA SER A 468 34.16 5.18 -4.73
C SER A 468 35.18 4.57 -3.76
N GLY A 469 35.82 5.40 -2.92
CA GLY A 469 36.69 4.96 -1.83
C GLY A 469 35.96 4.40 -0.60
N GLY A 470 34.63 4.42 -0.57
CA GLY A 470 33.82 3.96 0.56
C GLY A 470 33.64 5.00 1.68
N GLU A 471 34.09 6.23 1.48
CA GLU A 471 33.96 7.35 2.42
C GLU A 471 32.59 8.04 2.27
N THR A 472 31.52 7.25 2.39
CA THR A 472 30.15 7.65 1.99
C THR A 472 29.63 8.90 2.69
N GLU A 473 29.97 9.11 3.96
CA GLU A 473 29.51 10.29 4.71
C GLU A 473 30.17 11.58 4.21
N GLN A 474 31.48 11.53 3.91
CA GLN A 474 32.20 12.69 3.35
C GLN A 474 31.68 13.02 1.96
N ALA A 475 31.50 12.00 1.13
CA ALA A 475 30.90 12.14 -0.20
C ALA A 475 29.54 12.83 -0.14
N ARG A 476 28.65 12.39 0.77
CA ARG A 476 27.31 12.98 0.94
C ARG A 476 27.35 14.42 1.41
N GLN A 477 28.20 14.76 2.38
CA GLN A 477 28.36 16.14 2.85
C GLN A 477 28.87 17.05 1.73
N LEU A 478 29.78 16.54 0.90
CA LEU A 478 30.28 17.27 -0.25
C LEU A 478 29.23 17.38 -1.36
N ALA A 479 28.42 16.34 -1.60
CA ALA A 479 27.32 16.36 -2.56
C ALA A 479 26.30 17.47 -2.24
N ILE A 480 25.94 17.65 -0.95
CA ILE A 480 25.04 18.73 -0.51
C ILE A 480 25.60 20.11 -0.86
N LYS A 481 26.88 20.36 -0.56
CA LYS A 481 27.53 21.63 -0.87
C LYS A 481 27.64 21.85 -2.38
N THR A 482 28.01 20.80 -3.10
CA THR A 482 28.27 20.84 -4.54
C THR A 482 26.98 21.06 -5.32
N ALA A 483 25.90 20.34 -5.01
CA ALA A 483 24.61 20.44 -5.70
C ALA A 483 24.06 21.87 -5.74
N GLN A 484 24.31 22.67 -4.69
CA GLN A 484 23.90 24.07 -4.60
C GLN A 484 24.75 25.02 -5.47
N GLN A 485 25.93 24.60 -5.90
CA GLN A 485 26.89 25.39 -6.67
C GLN A 485 26.92 25.04 -8.15
N ILE A 486 26.26 23.94 -8.56
CA ILE A 486 26.28 23.50 -9.95
C ILE A 486 25.57 24.57 -10.81
N PRO A 487 26.23 25.12 -11.84
CA PRO A 487 25.63 26.11 -12.72
C PRO A 487 24.45 25.52 -13.49
N ALA A 488 23.39 26.32 -13.65
CA ALA A 488 22.31 26.03 -14.58
C ALA A 488 22.91 25.81 -15.98
N GLY A 489 22.69 24.63 -16.55
CA GLY A 489 23.24 24.30 -17.86
C GLY A 489 24.38 23.28 -17.87
N ALA A 490 24.94 22.94 -16.70
CA ALA A 490 26.03 21.97 -16.64
C ALA A 490 25.53 20.56 -17.03
N GLN A 491 26.16 19.97 -18.05
CA GLN A 491 25.85 18.62 -18.59
C GLN A 491 26.96 17.60 -18.31
N ASP A 492 27.88 17.90 -17.39
CA ASP A 492 28.98 17.00 -17.05
C ASP A 492 28.43 15.73 -16.36
N LEU A 493 28.95 14.54 -16.67
CA LEU A 493 28.57 13.27 -16.05
C LEU A 493 28.72 13.30 -14.51
N GLY A 494 29.68 14.10 -14.02
CA GLY A 494 29.87 14.38 -12.60
C GLY A 494 28.66 15.04 -11.95
N VAL A 495 27.90 15.86 -12.69
CA VAL A 495 26.66 16.50 -12.21
C VAL A 495 25.62 15.44 -11.88
N ALA A 496 25.35 14.53 -12.81
CA ALA A 496 24.34 13.49 -12.59
C ALA A 496 24.67 12.63 -11.37
N ARG A 497 25.91 12.17 -11.24
CA ARG A 497 26.31 11.33 -10.09
C ARG A 497 26.25 12.09 -8.76
N VAL A 498 26.68 13.37 -8.73
CA VAL A 498 26.56 14.21 -7.52
C VAL A 498 25.11 14.43 -7.14
N LEU A 499 24.23 14.72 -8.11
CA LEU A 499 22.80 14.88 -7.87
C LEU A 499 22.15 13.57 -7.38
N THR A 500 22.56 12.40 -7.90
CA THR A 500 22.12 11.11 -7.39
C THR A 500 22.49 10.93 -5.91
N LEU A 501 23.75 11.16 -5.55
CA LEU A 501 24.22 11.09 -4.15
C LEU A 501 23.49 12.10 -3.25
N PHE A 502 23.18 13.28 -3.77
CA PHE A 502 22.40 14.29 -3.08
C PHE A 502 20.96 13.81 -2.81
N VAL A 503 20.27 13.29 -3.83
CA VAL A 503 18.91 12.75 -3.72
C VAL A 503 18.88 11.59 -2.71
N GLU A 504 19.81 10.64 -2.82
CA GLU A 504 19.93 9.52 -1.88
C GLU A 504 20.15 9.98 -0.44
N ASN A 505 21.01 10.99 -0.23
CA ASN A 505 21.21 11.57 1.09
C ASN A 505 19.89 12.13 1.66
N ARG A 506 19.15 12.90 0.86
CA ARG A 506 17.86 13.46 1.29
C ARG A 506 16.84 12.36 1.58
N HIS A 507 16.77 11.32 0.75
CA HIS A 507 15.92 10.16 0.98
C HIS A 507 16.27 9.45 2.29
N GLU A 508 17.55 9.24 2.59
CA GLU A 508 17.99 8.58 3.82
C GLU A 508 17.65 9.41 5.06
N ARG A 509 17.85 10.74 5.01
CA ARG A 509 17.48 11.65 6.11
C ARG A 509 15.97 11.65 6.37
N LEU A 510 15.17 11.72 5.30
CA LEU A 510 13.70 11.65 5.38
C LEU A 510 13.24 10.30 5.94
N ASN A 511 13.72 9.18 5.40
CA ASN A 511 13.37 7.85 5.88
C ASN A 511 13.79 7.63 7.34
N SER A 512 14.95 8.16 7.75
CA SER A 512 15.40 8.09 9.14
C SER A 512 14.51 8.89 10.08
N ALA A 513 14.07 10.09 9.68
CA ALA A 513 13.11 10.88 10.44
C ALA A 513 11.76 10.15 10.57
N LEU A 514 11.24 9.58 9.47
CA LEU A 514 10.00 8.80 9.49
C LEU A 514 10.09 7.55 10.38
N ARG A 515 11.24 6.84 10.37
CA ARG A 515 11.47 5.68 11.23
C ARG A 515 11.56 6.05 12.71
N ARG A 516 12.29 7.12 13.06
CA ARG A 516 12.38 7.63 14.44
C ARG A 516 10.99 7.95 14.97
N ARG A 517 10.16 8.62 14.16
CA ARG A 517 8.77 8.93 14.50
C ARG A 517 7.92 7.69 14.75
N ARG A 518 8.00 6.65 13.90
CA ARG A 518 7.24 5.40 14.09
C ARG A 518 7.67 4.63 15.34
N ARG A 519 8.93 4.74 15.76
CA ARG A 519 9.47 4.07 16.95
C ARG A 519 9.27 4.86 18.24
N ALA A 520 9.02 6.16 18.16
CA ALA A 520 8.74 6.98 19.33
C ALA A 520 7.49 6.41 20.03
N PRO A 521 7.59 5.98 21.29
CA PRO A 521 6.46 5.39 22.00
C PRO A 521 5.32 6.40 22.07
N ALA A 522 4.12 5.97 21.67
CA ALA A 522 2.89 6.76 21.82
C ALA A 522 2.58 7.12 23.30
N ALA A 523 3.32 6.54 24.25
CA ALA A 523 3.06 6.52 25.68
C ALA A 523 3.65 7.69 26.50
N ALA A 524 4.21 8.74 25.88
CA ALA A 524 4.47 9.99 26.62
C ALA A 524 3.15 10.77 26.69
N GLY A 525 2.31 10.41 27.66
CA GLY A 525 0.90 10.78 27.78
C GLY A 525 0.57 12.27 27.66
N GLN A 526 -0.71 12.49 27.32
CA GLN A 526 -1.47 13.73 27.13
C GLN A 526 -1.35 14.82 28.23
N ASP A 527 -0.51 14.65 29.25
CA ASP A 527 -0.52 15.45 30.48
C ASP A 527 0.58 16.52 30.59
N ARG A 528 1.32 16.80 29.51
CA ARG A 528 2.14 18.01 29.43
C ARG A 528 1.81 18.72 28.13
N GLY A 529 1.16 19.87 28.23
CA GLY A 529 0.84 20.78 27.12
C GLY A 529 2.06 21.40 26.40
N GLY A 530 3.17 20.65 26.29
CA GLY A 530 4.23 20.92 25.33
C GLY A 530 3.99 20.04 24.11
N ALA A 531 3.88 20.66 22.94
CA ALA A 531 3.74 19.96 21.66
C ALA A 531 4.69 18.75 21.58
N PRO A 532 4.24 17.58 21.06
CA PRO A 532 5.10 16.41 20.91
C PRO A 532 6.39 16.82 20.23
N ALA A 533 7.53 16.47 20.84
CA ALA A 533 8.86 16.89 20.42
C ALA A 533 8.93 16.89 18.89
N ALA A 534 9.05 18.09 18.33
CA ALA A 534 8.97 18.39 16.92
C ALA A 534 10.15 17.75 16.19
N ASP A 535 10.08 16.44 15.93
CA ASP A 535 10.98 15.73 15.03
C ASP A 535 10.53 16.04 13.59
N ASN A 536 10.64 17.32 13.26
CA ASN A 536 10.32 17.91 11.99
C ASN A 536 11.49 17.59 11.06
N TRP A 537 11.29 16.66 10.13
CA TRP A 537 12.11 16.71 8.93
C TRP A 537 11.82 18.04 8.24
N ASP A 538 12.88 18.68 7.77
CA ASP A 538 12.77 19.98 7.11
C ASP A 538 12.11 19.78 5.75
N ALA A 539 11.02 20.53 5.51
CA ALA A 539 10.26 20.47 4.26
C ALA A 539 11.15 20.74 3.04
N SER A 540 12.19 21.56 3.21
CA SER A 540 13.20 21.82 2.17
C SER A 540 13.84 20.52 1.65
N TRP A 541 14.06 19.51 2.50
CA TRP A 541 14.72 18.27 2.08
C TRP A 541 13.92 17.51 1.01
N LEU A 542 12.59 17.55 1.08
CA LEU A 542 11.74 16.91 0.06
C LEU A 542 11.71 17.73 -1.22
N ALA A 543 11.58 19.07 -1.12
CA ALA A 543 11.60 19.97 -2.26
C ALA A 543 12.93 19.88 -3.03
N GLU A 544 14.06 19.87 -2.31
CA GLU A 544 15.39 19.67 -2.86
C GLU A 544 15.56 18.29 -3.51
N ALA A 545 15.10 17.21 -2.84
CA ALA A 545 15.19 15.86 -3.38
C ALA A 545 14.38 15.70 -4.66
N ARG A 546 13.13 16.19 -4.68
CA ARG A 546 12.29 16.21 -5.87
C ARG A 546 12.94 17.02 -6.98
N GLY A 547 13.42 18.22 -6.63
CA GLY A 547 14.07 19.12 -7.57
C GLY A 547 15.25 18.49 -8.28
N ALA A 548 16.17 17.91 -7.52
CA ALA A 548 17.34 17.23 -8.07
C ALA A 548 16.95 15.96 -8.86
N PHE A 549 15.94 15.22 -8.39
CA PHE A 549 15.40 14.07 -9.13
C PHE A 549 14.79 14.47 -10.48
N GLU A 550 14.01 15.55 -10.55
CA GLU A 550 13.46 16.06 -11.81
C GLU A 550 14.57 16.50 -12.78
N VAL A 551 15.67 17.06 -12.28
CA VAL A 551 16.86 17.36 -13.10
C VAL A 551 17.48 16.07 -13.64
N LEU A 552 17.64 15.03 -12.80
CA LEU A 552 18.17 13.73 -13.24
C LEU A 552 17.31 13.09 -14.34
N VAL A 553 15.99 13.12 -14.18
CA VAL A 553 15.05 12.61 -15.19
C VAL A 553 15.20 13.36 -16.52
N ARG A 554 15.34 14.70 -16.49
CA ARG A 554 15.54 15.52 -17.70
C ARG A 554 16.89 15.31 -18.37
N LEU A 555 17.92 15.02 -17.58
CA LEU A 555 19.25 14.65 -18.08
C LEU A 555 19.32 13.20 -18.55
N GLU A 556 18.22 12.45 -18.44
CA GLU A 556 18.18 11.01 -18.70
C GLU A 556 19.24 10.24 -17.90
N ALA A 557 19.53 10.69 -16.69
CA ALA A 557 20.57 10.13 -15.83
C ALA A 557 20.03 9.55 -14.51
N ASP A 558 18.71 9.51 -14.32
CA ASP A 558 18.11 8.69 -13.28
C ASP A 558 18.34 7.20 -13.58
N THR A 559 18.33 6.37 -12.53
CA THR A 559 18.35 4.90 -12.63
C THR A 559 17.02 4.32 -12.17
N GLU A 560 16.76 3.07 -12.55
CA GLU A 560 15.57 2.35 -12.09
C GLU A 560 15.48 2.33 -10.56
N GLU A 561 16.59 2.04 -9.87
CA GLU A 561 16.65 1.97 -8.41
C GLU A 561 16.36 3.31 -7.75
N LEU A 562 16.93 4.40 -8.27
CA LEU A 562 16.71 5.74 -7.74
C LEU A 562 15.24 6.15 -7.91
N THR A 563 14.67 5.86 -9.08
CA THR A 563 13.27 6.16 -9.39
C THR A 563 12.31 5.34 -8.53
N ILE A 564 12.59 4.05 -8.32
CA ILE A 564 11.87 3.20 -7.36
C ILE A 564 11.97 3.77 -5.94
N ALA A 565 13.16 4.19 -5.50
CA ALA A 565 13.37 4.77 -4.18
C ALA A 565 12.59 6.09 -4.00
N HIS A 566 12.62 6.95 -5.02
CA HIS A 566 11.90 8.23 -5.01
C HIS A 566 10.38 8.02 -4.96
N HIS A 567 9.83 7.14 -5.80
CA HIS A 567 8.43 6.73 -5.72
C HIS A 567 8.07 6.21 -4.32
N THR A 568 8.88 5.31 -3.74
CA THR A 568 8.62 4.76 -2.40
C THR A 568 8.60 5.84 -1.34
N LEU A 569 9.52 6.81 -1.41
CA LEU A 569 9.55 7.94 -0.49
C LEU A 569 8.24 8.74 -0.56
N LEU A 570 7.82 9.14 -1.76
CA LEU A 570 6.58 9.90 -1.98
C LEU A 570 5.35 9.13 -1.48
N TYR A 571 5.27 7.83 -1.78
CA TYR A 571 4.20 6.96 -1.30
C TYR A 571 4.18 6.86 0.23
N ARG A 572 5.34 6.74 0.89
CA ARG A 572 5.45 6.71 2.36
C ARG A 572 5.10 8.04 3.02
N LEU A 573 5.23 9.14 2.29
CA LEU A 573 4.79 10.48 2.69
C LEU A 573 3.32 10.73 2.37
N TRP A 574 2.61 9.72 1.84
CA TRP A 574 1.21 9.78 1.41
C TRP A 574 0.95 10.76 0.26
N ALA A 575 2.00 11.24 -0.42
CA ALA A 575 1.90 12.08 -1.62
C ALA A 575 1.57 11.22 -2.85
N THR A 576 0.44 10.51 -2.82
CA THR A 576 0.09 9.46 -3.80
C THR A 576 -0.09 9.98 -5.21
N GLY A 577 -0.60 11.19 -5.40
CA GLY A 577 -0.70 11.83 -6.72
C GLY A 577 0.67 12.08 -7.37
N GLU A 578 1.63 12.57 -6.60
CA GLU A 578 2.99 12.80 -7.11
C GLU A 578 3.74 11.47 -7.30
N ALA A 579 3.55 10.51 -6.40
CA ALA A 579 4.07 9.15 -6.57
C ALA A 579 3.53 8.51 -7.87
N ALA A 580 2.23 8.67 -8.16
CA ALA A 580 1.61 8.18 -9.38
C ALA A 580 2.26 8.79 -10.63
N ARG A 581 2.49 10.11 -10.65
CA ARG A 581 3.17 10.80 -11.76
C ARG A 581 4.58 10.25 -12.00
N VAL A 582 5.36 10.07 -10.93
CA VAL A 582 6.70 9.46 -11.02
C VAL A 582 6.62 8.04 -11.54
N LEU A 583 5.64 7.25 -11.10
CA LEU A 583 5.44 5.88 -11.57
C LEU A 583 5.13 5.80 -13.06
N ASP A 584 4.25 6.66 -13.57
CA ASP A 584 3.89 6.67 -14.99
C ASP A 584 5.10 7.01 -15.88
N GLN A 585 5.88 8.01 -15.47
CA GLN A 585 7.15 8.36 -16.14
C GLN A 585 8.17 7.21 -16.07
N ALA A 586 8.25 6.54 -14.91
CA ALA A 586 9.17 5.43 -14.70
C ALA A 586 8.82 4.21 -15.56
N ILE A 587 7.54 3.87 -15.71
CA ILE A 587 7.11 2.74 -16.55
C ILE A 587 7.47 2.97 -18.01
N ALA A 588 7.31 4.20 -18.50
CA ALA A 588 7.71 4.55 -19.84
C ALA A 588 9.22 4.43 -20.07
N ARG A 589 10.01 4.80 -19.07
CA ARG A 589 11.48 4.78 -19.14
C ARG A 589 12.08 3.39 -18.91
N TYR A 590 11.48 2.59 -18.03
CA TYR A 590 11.93 1.25 -17.63
C TYR A 590 10.82 0.21 -17.83
N PRO A 591 10.39 -0.04 -19.09
CA PRO A 591 9.29 -0.96 -19.40
C PRO A 591 9.60 -2.43 -19.04
N GLY A 592 10.85 -2.76 -18.76
CA GLY A 592 11.28 -4.08 -18.28
C GLY A 592 11.19 -4.27 -16.76
N SER A 593 10.91 -3.22 -15.98
CA SER A 593 11.01 -3.27 -14.52
C SER A 593 9.85 -4.02 -13.84
N TRP A 594 10.15 -5.15 -13.22
CA TRP A 594 9.16 -5.92 -12.46
C TRP A 594 8.57 -5.12 -11.31
N GLU A 595 9.41 -4.40 -10.57
CA GLU A 595 9.00 -3.67 -9.36
C GLU A 595 8.13 -2.46 -9.70
N LEU A 596 8.40 -1.74 -10.79
CA LEU A 596 7.54 -0.66 -11.26
C LEU A 596 6.20 -1.21 -11.73
N HIS A 597 6.18 -2.28 -12.53
CA HIS A 597 4.91 -2.89 -12.96
C HIS A 597 4.09 -3.44 -11.79
N ARG A 598 4.73 -4.02 -10.76
CA ARG A 598 4.05 -4.44 -9.52
C ARG A 598 3.35 -3.26 -8.84
N ARG A 599 4.01 -2.09 -8.77
CA ARG A 599 3.44 -0.86 -8.21
C ARG A 599 2.30 -0.32 -9.06
N LEU A 600 2.45 -0.33 -10.38
CA LEU A 600 1.42 0.11 -11.32
C LEU A 600 0.14 -0.71 -11.12
N ARG A 601 0.24 -2.04 -11.10
CA ARG A 601 -0.90 -2.93 -10.81
C ARG A 601 -1.56 -2.63 -9.47
N GLY A 602 -0.74 -2.48 -8.42
CA GLY A 602 -1.24 -2.13 -7.08
C GLY A 602 -2.00 -0.81 -7.04
N ARG A 603 -1.48 0.23 -7.72
CA ARG A 603 -2.15 1.53 -7.86
C ARG A 603 -3.47 1.40 -8.63
N LEU A 604 -3.44 0.76 -9.80
CA LEU A 604 -4.64 0.60 -10.64
C LEU A 604 -5.75 -0.15 -9.91
N LEU A 605 -5.43 -1.21 -9.17
CA LEU A 605 -6.41 -1.93 -8.35
C LEU A 605 -7.02 -1.04 -7.25
N ALA A 606 -6.21 -0.19 -6.62
CA ALA A 606 -6.66 0.71 -5.56
C ALA A 606 -7.48 1.90 -6.08
N GLU A 607 -7.24 2.34 -7.32
CA GLU A 607 -7.78 3.60 -7.84
C GLU A 607 -8.85 3.43 -8.93
N LYS A 608 -8.81 2.33 -9.69
CA LYS A 608 -9.60 2.15 -10.90
C LYS A 608 -10.45 0.88 -10.85
N SER A 609 -11.61 0.95 -11.49
CA SER A 609 -12.42 -0.26 -11.68
C SER A 609 -11.70 -1.31 -12.52
N LEU A 610 -11.95 -2.58 -12.20
CA LEU A 610 -11.37 -3.69 -12.97
C LEU A 610 -11.88 -3.63 -14.41
N ASP A 611 -13.18 -3.33 -14.57
CA ASP A 611 -13.86 -3.25 -15.86
C ASP A 611 -13.79 -1.86 -16.51
N SER A 612 -13.12 -0.87 -15.89
CA SER A 612 -13.00 0.45 -16.52
C SER A 612 -12.01 0.40 -17.68
N LEU A 613 -12.23 1.26 -18.69
CA LEU A 613 -11.30 1.39 -19.83
C LEU A 613 -9.89 1.78 -19.38
N ASP A 614 -9.77 2.47 -18.24
CA ASP A 614 -8.50 2.83 -17.60
C ASP A 614 -8.13 1.91 -16.44
N GLY A 615 -8.84 0.79 -16.30
CA GLY A 615 -8.61 -0.26 -15.33
C GLY A 615 -7.30 -1.01 -15.60
N LEU A 616 -7.14 -2.12 -14.88
CA LEU A 616 -5.91 -2.90 -14.92
C LEU A 616 -5.56 -3.36 -16.34
N GLU A 617 -6.47 -4.05 -17.04
CA GLU A 617 -6.20 -4.55 -18.39
C GLU A 617 -6.11 -3.40 -19.41
N GLY A 618 -7.02 -2.43 -19.36
CA GLY A 618 -7.04 -1.30 -20.28
C GLY A 618 -5.79 -0.41 -20.20
N ALA A 619 -5.19 -0.25 -19.01
CA ALA A 619 -3.92 0.45 -18.86
C ALA A 619 -2.77 -0.29 -19.56
N TYR A 620 -2.73 -1.63 -19.50
CA TYR A 620 -1.72 -2.43 -20.19
C TYR A 620 -1.93 -2.47 -21.70
N GLU A 621 -3.18 -2.47 -22.17
CA GLU A 621 -3.50 -2.33 -23.60
C GLU A 621 -3.03 -1.00 -24.18
N ARG A 622 -3.12 0.09 -23.40
CA ARG A 622 -2.52 1.38 -23.81
C ARG A 622 -1.00 1.33 -23.90
N LEU A 623 -0.34 0.68 -22.93
CA LEU A 623 1.11 0.48 -22.98
C LEU A 623 1.52 -0.35 -24.21
N LEU A 624 0.79 -1.42 -24.53
CA LEU A 624 1.05 -2.27 -25.68
C LEU A 624 0.81 -1.56 -27.02
N SER A 625 -0.27 -0.78 -27.12
CA SER A 625 -0.57 -0.02 -28.34
C SER A 625 0.33 1.20 -28.54
N GLY A 626 1.17 1.53 -27.56
CA GLY A 626 1.93 2.78 -27.54
C GLY A 626 1.01 4.01 -27.55
N SER A 627 -0.28 3.85 -27.21
CA SER A 627 -1.21 4.97 -27.16
C SER A 627 -0.72 5.92 -26.08
N PRO A 628 -0.39 7.18 -26.41
CA PRO A 628 0.15 8.10 -25.45
C PRO A 628 -0.87 8.32 -24.33
N GLY A 629 -0.57 7.81 -23.13
CA GLY A 629 -0.91 8.56 -21.92
C GLY A 629 -0.06 9.83 -21.95
N ASP A 630 -0.65 10.99 -21.68
CA ASP A 630 -0.06 12.32 -21.77
C ASP A 630 1.49 12.37 -21.65
N GLY A 631 2.21 12.21 -22.77
CA GLY A 631 3.64 12.52 -22.85
C GLY A 631 4.66 11.46 -23.33
N VAL A 632 4.28 10.27 -23.82
CA VAL A 632 5.27 9.28 -24.34
C VAL A 632 4.88 8.77 -25.72
N SER A 633 5.82 8.76 -26.67
CA SER A 633 5.55 8.33 -28.05
C SER A 633 5.54 6.80 -28.19
N ALA A 634 4.62 6.27 -29.00
CA ALA A 634 4.53 4.85 -29.34
C ALA A 634 5.84 4.26 -29.90
N ALA A 635 6.65 5.10 -30.57
CA ALA A 635 7.88 4.69 -31.23
C ALA A 635 9.00 4.34 -30.22
N ASP A 636 8.99 4.94 -29.03
CA ASP A 636 10.01 4.73 -28.01
C ASP A 636 9.79 3.42 -27.23
N LEU A 637 8.53 3.01 -27.08
CA LEU A 637 8.15 1.74 -26.43
C LEU A 637 8.24 0.53 -27.37
N ALA A 638 8.12 0.74 -28.68
CA ALA A 638 8.10 -0.31 -29.71
C ALA A 638 9.48 -0.94 -30.00
N GLY A 639 10.54 -0.53 -29.28
CA GLY A 639 11.87 -1.15 -29.34
C GLY A 639 11.95 -2.53 -28.67
N SER A 640 13.16 -2.96 -28.27
CA SER A 640 13.48 -4.31 -27.73
C SER A 640 12.66 -4.76 -26.50
N SER A 641 11.81 -3.90 -25.93
CA SER A 641 10.99 -4.14 -24.75
C SER A 641 9.55 -4.57 -25.05
N ALA A 642 9.09 -4.56 -26.31
CA ALA A 642 7.76 -5.06 -26.67
C ALA A 642 7.48 -6.51 -26.20
N PRO A 643 8.43 -7.47 -26.30
CA PRO A 643 8.22 -8.85 -25.82
C PRO A 643 7.92 -8.96 -24.32
N VAL A 644 8.56 -8.13 -23.49
CA VAL A 644 8.37 -8.16 -22.03
C VAL A 644 7.07 -7.47 -21.61
N LEU A 645 6.60 -6.47 -22.37
CA LEU A 645 5.31 -5.82 -22.10
C LEU A 645 4.13 -6.79 -22.29
N PHE A 646 4.17 -7.68 -23.28
CA PHE A 646 3.15 -8.74 -23.42
C PHE A 646 3.09 -9.64 -22.19
N TRP A 647 4.25 -9.98 -21.62
CA TRP A 647 4.30 -10.75 -20.39
C TRP A 647 3.61 -10.01 -19.24
N TYR A 648 3.91 -8.72 -19.06
CA TYR A 648 3.30 -7.93 -18.00
C TYR A 648 1.79 -7.73 -18.18
N ALA A 649 1.32 -7.56 -19.43
CA ALA A 649 -0.09 -7.49 -19.76
C ALA A 649 -0.81 -8.82 -19.48
N GLY A 650 -0.17 -9.94 -19.81
CA GLY A 650 -0.65 -11.27 -19.50
C GLY A 650 -0.77 -11.51 -17.99
N TYR A 651 0.26 -11.15 -17.22
CA TYR A 651 0.23 -11.23 -15.76
C TYR A 651 -0.82 -10.28 -15.16
N ALA A 652 -1.00 -9.07 -15.70
CA ALA A 652 -2.03 -8.14 -15.26
C ALA A 652 -3.45 -8.70 -15.49
N SER A 653 -3.69 -9.33 -16.63
CA SER A 653 -4.96 -9.99 -16.94
C SER A 653 -5.22 -11.20 -16.04
N LEU A 654 -4.18 -11.95 -15.67
CA LEU A 654 -4.27 -13.03 -14.67
C LEU A 654 -4.72 -12.48 -13.31
N VAL A 655 -4.11 -11.39 -12.84
CA VAL A 655 -4.49 -10.71 -11.59
C VAL A 655 -5.93 -10.18 -11.66
N ALA A 656 -6.35 -9.60 -12.80
CA ALA A 656 -7.73 -9.18 -13.01
C ALA A 656 -8.71 -10.37 -12.89
N ALA A 657 -8.37 -11.51 -13.51
CA ALA A 657 -9.16 -12.73 -13.44
C ALA A 657 -9.33 -13.25 -12.02
N GLU A 658 -8.26 -13.24 -11.22
CA GLU A 658 -8.30 -13.63 -9.80
C GLU A 658 -9.19 -12.71 -8.97
N HIS A 659 -9.12 -11.40 -9.20
CA HIS A 659 -10.01 -10.44 -8.54
C HIS A 659 -11.48 -10.63 -8.94
N HIS A 660 -11.76 -10.84 -10.23
CA HIS A 660 -13.11 -11.16 -10.69
C HIS A 660 -13.60 -12.48 -10.08
N ARG A 661 -12.76 -13.52 -10.00
CA ARG A 661 -13.11 -14.80 -9.37
C ARG A 661 -13.41 -14.63 -7.88
N ARG A 662 -12.64 -13.79 -7.16
CA ARG A 662 -12.90 -13.46 -5.75
C ARG A 662 -14.26 -12.76 -5.58
N ALA A 663 -14.57 -11.84 -6.49
CA ALA A 663 -15.85 -11.10 -6.52
C ALA A 663 -17.02 -11.92 -7.10
N ALA A 664 -16.77 -13.01 -7.82
CA ALA A 664 -17.80 -13.87 -8.44
C ALA A 664 -18.66 -14.64 -7.44
N THR A 665 -18.46 -14.41 -6.14
CA THR A 665 -19.32 -14.88 -5.06
C THR A 665 -20.70 -14.19 -5.14
N GLY A 666 -21.53 -14.65 -6.08
CA GLY A 666 -22.95 -14.29 -6.21
C GLY A 666 -23.33 -13.48 -7.45
N GLU A 667 -22.37 -13.15 -8.31
CA GLU A 667 -22.60 -12.42 -9.57
C GLU A 667 -22.16 -13.28 -10.76
N PRO A 668 -23.09 -13.89 -11.53
CA PRO A 668 -22.75 -14.71 -12.70
C PRO A 668 -21.87 -13.98 -13.72
N ASP A 669 -22.13 -12.69 -13.92
CA ASP A 669 -21.38 -11.84 -14.85
C ASP A 669 -19.90 -11.74 -14.45
N ARG A 670 -19.56 -11.80 -13.16
CA ARG A 670 -18.18 -11.79 -12.68
C ARG A 670 -17.43 -13.06 -13.00
N ALA A 671 -18.10 -14.22 -12.98
CA ALA A 671 -17.49 -15.48 -13.41
C ALA A 671 -17.15 -15.43 -14.92
N ALA A 672 -18.03 -14.83 -15.73
CA ALA A 672 -17.76 -14.58 -17.14
C ALA A 672 -16.60 -13.60 -17.35
N SER A 673 -16.55 -12.49 -16.60
CA SER A 673 -15.41 -11.56 -16.62
C SER A 673 -14.09 -12.25 -16.23
N ALA A 674 -14.10 -13.10 -15.20
CA ALA A 674 -12.93 -13.88 -14.80
C ALA A 674 -12.46 -14.82 -15.91
N GLN A 675 -13.39 -15.55 -16.55
CA GLN A 675 -13.08 -16.42 -17.69
C GLN A 675 -12.48 -15.62 -18.86
N GLY A 676 -13.05 -14.47 -19.18
CA GLY A 676 -12.55 -13.58 -20.23
C GLY A 676 -11.15 -13.06 -19.94
N ALA A 677 -10.87 -12.66 -18.70
CA ALA A 677 -9.56 -12.18 -18.27
C ALA A 677 -8.50 -13.29 -18.29
N TYR A 678 -8.83 -14.53 -17.87
CA TYR A 678 -7.92 -15.67 -18.02
C TYR A 678 -7.57 -15.95 -19.49
N LEU A 679 -8.55 -15.86 -20.39
CA LEU A 679 -8.31 -16.05 -21.83
C LEU A 679 -7.38 -14.97 -22.39
N ARG A 680 -7.60 -13.69 -22.05
CA ARG A 680 -6.70 -12.59 -22.44
C ARG A 680 -5.30 -12.76 -21.87
N ALA A 681 -5.20 -13.18 -20.61
CA ALA A 681 -3.91 -13.51 -19.99
C ALA A 681 -3.13 -14.54 -20.82
N MET A 682 -3.79 -15.63 -21.21
CA MET A 682 -3.17 -16.67 -22.05
C MET A 682 -2.74 -16.11 -23.41
N VAL A 683 -3.56 -15.28 -24.07
CA VAL A 683 -3.22 -14.67 -25.37
C VAL A 683 -1.95 -13.83 -25.27
N HIS A 684 -1.85 -12.94 -24.29
CA HIS A 684 -0.66 -12.10 -24.12
C HIS A 684 0.58 -12.92 -23.72
N LEU A 685 0.43 -13.93 -22.87
CA LEU A 685 1.56 -14.78 -22.48
C LEU A 685 2.06 -15.64 -23.65
N GLU A 686 1.19 -16.13 -24.53
CA GLU A 686 1.61 -16.81 -25.76
C GLU A 686 2.28 -15.85 -26.74
N GLN A 687 1.84 -14.58 -26.82
CA GLN A 687 2.54 -13.54 -27.59
C GLN A 687 3.93 -13.25 -27.04
N SER A 688 4.11 -13.25 -25.71
CA SER A 688 5.42 -13.12 -25.08
C SER A 688 6.34 -14.30 -25.45
N ILE A 689 5.83 -15.53 -25.41
CA ILE A 689 6.57 -16.73 -25.81
C ILE A 689 6.95 -16.68 -27.29
N ALA A 690 6.00 -16.35 -28.17
CA ALA A 690 6.23 -16.25 -29.61
C ALA A 690 7.27 -15.17 -29.97
N SER A 691 7.38 -14.13 -29.16
CA SER A 691 8.39 -13.07 -29.31
C SER A 691 9.79 -13.52 -28.86
N GLY A 692 9.90 -14.64 -28.13
CA GLY A 692 11.14 -15.17 -27.56
C GLY A 692 11.67 -14.36 -26.38
N GLY A 693 12.67 -14.90 -25.68
CA GLY A 693 13.42 -14.20 -24.64
C GLY A 693 13.35 -14.84 -23.26
N ALA A 694 13.82 -14.11 -22.25
CA ALA A 694 13.98 -14.62 -20.87
C ALA A 694 12.66 -14.92 -20.14
N THR A 695 11.50 -14.57 -20.71
CA THR A 695 10.18 -14.73 -20.09
C THR A 695 9.42 -15.98 -20.54
N GLU A 696 9.99 -16.82 -21.43
CA GLU A 696 9.29 -17.97 -22.00
C GLU A 696 8.83 -18.98 -20.93
N GLU A 697 9.75 -19.40 -20.05
CA GLU A 697 9.44 -20.38 -18.99
C GLU A 697 8.39 -19.83 -18.02
N SER A 698 8.54 -18.57 -17.59
CA SER A 698 7.59 -17.95 -16.67
C SER A 698 6.24 -17.68 -17.31
N ALA A 699 6.18 -17.38 -18.62
CA ALA A 699 4.94 -17.29 -19.35
C ALA A 699 4.21 -18.64 -19.41
N GLY A 700 4.94 -19.74 -19.68
CA GLY A 700 4.40 -21.09 -19.63
C GLY A 700 3.81 -21.44 -18.27
N HIS A 701 4.52 -21.08 -17.19
CA HIS A 701 4.05 -21.20 -15.82
C HIS A 701 2.72 -20.46 -15.59
N TYR A 702 2.61 -19.18 -15.96
CA TYR A 702 1.39 -18.40 -15.74
C TYR A 702 0.22 -18.81 -16.64
N ILE A 703 0.46 -19.37 -17.84
CA ILE A 703 -0.58 -19.99 -18.66
C ILE A 703 -1.17 -21.21 -17.95
N ALA A 704 -0.33 -22.05 -17.33
CA ALA A 704 -0.80 -23.18 -16.54
C ALA A 704 -1.65 -22.72 -15.33
N MET A 705 -1.25 -21.63 -14.66
CA MET A 705 -2.06 -21.04 -13.59
C MET A 705 -3.40 -20.49 -14.10
N ALA A 706 -3.43 -19.82 -15.25
CA ALA A 706 -4.67 -19.35 -15.86
C ALA A 706 -5.62 -20.52 -16.19
N LEU A 707 -5.10 -21.62 -16.74
CA LEU A 707 -5.85 -22.84 -16.99
C LEU A 707 -6.42 -23.44 -15.69
N ALA A 708 -5.63 -23.50 -14.62
CA ALA A 708 -6.10 -23.95 -13.31
C ALA A 708 -7.22 -23.06 -12.75
N GLY A 709 -7.08 -21.73 -12.90
CA GLY A 709 -8.12 -20.76 -12.53
C GLY A 709 -9.43 -20.98 -13.29
N ARG A 710 -9.36 -21.25 -14.60
CA ARG A 710 -10.52 -21.61 -15.44
C ARG A 710 -11.12 -22.96 -15.03
N ALA A 711 -10.29 -23.95 -14.69
CA ALA A 711 -10.78 -25.23 -14.18
C ALA A 711 -11.58 -25.06 -12.89
N LYS A 712 -11.14 -24.15 -11.99
CA LYS A 712 -11.87 -23.83 -10.76
C LYS A 712 -13.23 -23.18 -11.04
N LEU A 713 -13.31 -22.27 -12.03
CA LEU A 713 -14.58 -21.67 -12.46
C LEU A 713 -15.54 -22.74 -13.03
N ALA A 714 -15.04 -23.64 -13.89
CA ALA A 714 -15.84 -24.74 -14.43
C ALA A 714 -16.34 -25.69 -13.33
N LEU A 715 -15.47 -26.03 -12.36
CA LEU A 715 -15.85 -26.83 -11.19
C LEU A 715 -16.98 -26.17 -10.38
N ALA A 716 -16.88 -24.86 -10.13
CA ALA A 716 -17.90 -24.10 -9.40
C ALA A 716 -19.24 -24.01 -10.16
N ALA A 717 -19.20 -24.06 -11.50
CA ALA A 717 -20.37 -24.13 -12.35
C ALA A 717 -20.98 -25.55 -12.46
N GLY A 718 -20.32 -26.56 -11.89
CA GLY A 718 -20.72 -27.97 -12.02
C GLY A 718 -20.35 -28.63 -13.35
N ASP A 719 -19.57 -27.94 -14.19
CA ASP A 719 -19.05 -28.50 -15.45
C ASP A 719 -17.77 -29.29 -15.20
N LEU A 720 -17.95 -30.52 -14.72
CA LEU A 720 -16.86 -31.38 -14.26
C LEU A 720 -15.90 -31.78 -15.39
N LEU A 721 -16.40 -31.98 -16.61
CA LEU A 721 -15.59 -32.41 -17.75
C LEU A 721 -14.74 -31.26 -18.29
N THR A 722 -15.29 -30.06 -18.44
CA THR A 722 -14.50 -28.87 -18.81
C THR A 722 -13.45 -28.55 -17.74
N SER A 723 -13.78 -28.73 -16.45
CA SER A 723 -12.82 -28.59 -15.37
C SER A 723 -11.65 -29.58 -15.50
N LEU A 724 -11.95 -30.85 -15.81
CA LEU A 724 -10.93 -31.87 -16.07
C LEU A 724 -10.03 -31.49 -17.25
N GLU A 725 -10.61 -31.09 -18.38
CA GLU A 725 -9.86 -30.69 -19.57
C GLU A 725 -8.87 -29.55 -19.27
N HIS A 726 -9.32 -28.52 -18.55
CA HIS A 726 -8.47 -27.40 -18.16
C HIS A 726 -7.34 -27.82 -17.20
N LEU A 727 -7.58 -28.72 -16.24
CA LEU A 727 -6.54 -29.23 -15.35
C LEU A 727 -5.49 -30.06 -16.09
N LEU A 728 -5.91 -30.95 -16.98
CA LEU A 728 -4.99 -31.75 -17.78
C LEU A 728 -4.13 -30.86 -18.69
N ALA A 729 -4.72 -29.81 -19.28
CA ALA A 729 -4.00 -28.81 -20.04
C ALA A 729 -2.99 -28.03 -19.16
N ALA A 730 -3.37 -27.65 -17.94
CA ALA A 730 -2.49 -26.97 -16.99
C ALA A 730 -1.27 -27.83 -16.62
N PHE A 731 -1.51 -29.10 -16.26
CA PHE A 731 -0.45 -30.06 -15.92
C PHE A 731 0.49 -30.33 -17.09
N THR A 732 -0.05 -30.41 -18.32
CA THR A 732 0.76 -30.58 -19.53
C THR A 732 1.60 -29.34 -19.82
N ARG A 733 1.04 -28.14 -19.63
CA ARG A 733 1.73 -26.88 -19.95
C ARG A 733 2.91 -26.63 -19.01
N SER A 734 2.73 -26.83 -17.71
CA SER A 734 3.79 -26.65 -16.72
C SER A 734 3.52 -27.51 -15.48
N PRO A 735 4.04 -28.76 -15.43
CA PRO A 735 3.86 -29.66 -14.28
C PRO A 735 4.32 -29.05 -12.96
N ALA A 736 5.41 -28.27 -12.98
CA ALA A 736 5.97 -27.61 -11.80
C ALA A 736 5.04 -26.52 -11.22
N ALA A 737 4.11 -25.98 -12.02
CA ALA A 737 3.14 -24.98 -11.55
C ALA A 737 1.97 -25.62 -10.78
N ALA A 738 1.78 -26.94 -10.85
CA ALA A 738 0.56 -27.59 -10.37
C ALA A 738 0.31 -27.41 -8.86
N GLY A 739 1.38 -27.38 -8.06
CA GLY A 739 1.33 -27.15 -6.61
C GLY A 739 1.53 -25.69 -6.19
N VAL A 740 1.75 -24.78 -7.13
CA VAL A 740 1.96 -23.36 -6.81
C VAL A 740 0.62 -22.69 -6.50
N LEU A 741 0.61 -21.92 -5.42
CA LEU A 741 -0.56 -21.16 -5.01
C LEU A 741 -0.76 -19.93 -5.89
N ASP A 742 -1.99 -19.72 -6.32
CA ASP A 742 -2.44 -18.51 -7.00
C ASP A 742 -2.70 -17.36 -6.01
N GLY A 743 -3.10 -16.19 -6.52
CA GLY A 743 -3.40 -15.03 -5.68
C GLY A 743 -4.62 -15.20 -4.78
N LEU A 744 -5.33 -16.33 -4.84
CA LEU A 744 -6.41 -16.73 -3.94
C LEU A 744 -6.00 -17.85 -2.97
N ASN A 745 -4.72 -18.20 -2.90
CA ASN A 745 -4.19 -19.33 -2.11
C ASN A 745 -4.78 -20.69 -2.54
N ASP A 746 -5.15 -20.86 -3.80
CA ASP A 746 -5.57 -22.14 -4.37
C ASP A 746 -4.49 -22.66 -5.35
N SER A 747 -4.44 -23.97 -5.57
CA SER A 747 -3.53 -24.60 -6.52
C SER A 747 -4.30 -25.46 -7.53
N ALA A 748 -3.65 -25.84 -8.63
CA ALA A 748 -4.24 -26.79 -9.56
C ALA A 748 -4.45 -28.16 -8.90
N VAL A 749 -3.54 -28.57 -8.00
CA VAL A 749 -3.65 -29.84 -7.25
C VAL A 749 -4.83 -29.84 -6.29
N SER A 750 -5.05 -28.77 -5.51
CA SER A 750 -6.23 -28.67 -4.64
C SER A 750 -7.53 -28.68 -5.44
N THR A 751 -7.57 -27.95 -6.56
CA THR A 751 -8.72 -27.98 -7.48
C THR A 751 -8.96 -29.38 -8.07
N ALA A 752 -7.90 -30.09 -8.47
CA ALA A 752 -7.98 -31.45 -8.98
C ALA A 752 -8.49 -32.44 -7.92
N ARG A 753 -8.06 -32.32 -6.66
CA ARG A 753 -8.58 -33.16 -5.56
C ARG A 753 -10.07 -32.94 -5.32
N MET A 754 -10.51 -31.68 -5.36
CA MET A 754 -11.94 -31.36 -5.26
C MET A 754 -12.74 -31.92 -6.44
N LEU A 755 -12.23 -31.78 -7.66
CA LEU A 755 -12.85 -32.32 -8.86
C LEU A 755 -12.95 -33.85 -8.81
N LEU A 756 -11.88 -34.52 -8.36
CA LEU A 756 -11.86 -35.99 -8.24
C LEU A 756 -12.99 -36.49 -7.34
N ALA A 757 -13.18 -35.88 -6.17
CA ALA A 757 -14.28 -36.23 -5.27
C ALA A 757 -15.64 -36.08 -5.97
N ARG A 758 -15.88 -34.97 -6.69
CA ARG A 758 -17.13 -34.74 -7.43
C ARG A 758 -17.35 -35.70 -8.59
N LEU A 759 -16.29 -36.06 -9.32
CA LEU A 759 -16.36 -37.05 -10.40
C LEU A 759 -16.74 -38.42 -9.87
N MET A 760 -16.19 -38.83 -8.72
CA MET A 760 -16.54 -40.09 -8.07
C MET A 760 -17.99 -40.08 -7.56
N GLU A 761 -18.45 -38.99 -6.95
CA GLU A 761 -19.84 -38.83 -6.52
C GLU A 761 -20.84 -38.90 -7.68
N GLY A 762 -20.45 -38.40 -8.85
CA GLY A 762 -21.26 -38.42 -10.08
C GLY A 762 -21.10 -39.67 -10.95
N ASP A 763 -20.45 -40.74 -10.46
CA ASP A 763 -20.17 -41.98 -11.20
C ASP A 763 -19.36 -41.79 -12.50
N HIS A 764 -18.60 -40.70 -12.63
CA HIS A 764 -17.72 -40.41 -13.77
C HIS A 764 -16.37 -41.16 -13.66
N THR A 765 -16.44 -42.49 -13.50
CA THR A 765 -15.28 -43.35 -13.16
C THR A 765 -14.09 -43.23 -14.13
N GLN A 766 -14.34 -43.14 -15.44
CA GLN A 766 -13.27 -43.00 -16.43
C GLN A 766 -12.56 -41.65 -16.32
N ALA A 767 -13.31 -40.57 -16.09
CA ALA A 767 -12.76 -39.23 -15.92
C ALA A 767 -11.97 -39.12 -14.61
N ALA A 768 -12.46 -39.72 -13.53
CA ALA A 768 -11.77 -39.83 -12.25
C ALA A 768 -10.42 -40.56 -12.40
N ALA A 769 -10.42 -41.75 -13.03
CA ALA A 769 -9.19 -42.53 -13.27
C ALA A 769 -8.17 -41.77 -14.12
N HIS A 770 -8.62 -40.99 -15.10
CA HIS A 770 -7.74 -40.15 -15.91
C HIS A 770 -7.09 -39.03 -15.09
N LEU A 771 -7.87 -38.36 -14.22
CA LEU A 771 -7.35 -37.32 -13.33
C LEU A 771 -6.34 -37.87 -12.31
N GLU A 772 -6.62 -39.05 -11.74
CA GLU A 772 -5.70 -39.74 -10.82
C GLU A 772 -4.37 -40.07 -11.49
N ALA A 773 -4.41 -40.61 -12.71
CA ALA A 773 -3.21 -40.91 -13.48
C ALA A 773 -2.39 -39.63 -13.75
N ALA A 774 -3.06 -38.53 -14.07
CA ALA A 774 -2.40 -37.24 -14.30
C ALA A 774 -1.77 -36.68 -13.00
N LEU A 775 -2.46 -36.77 -11.86
CA LEU A 775 -1.93 -36.37 -10.55
C LEU A 775 -0.71 -37.22 -10.16
N ALA A 776 -0.74 -38.53 -10.41
CA ALA A 776 0.37 -39.43 -10.12
C ALA A 776 1.62 -39.15 -10.97
N ALA A 777 1.46 -38.52 -12.14
CA ALA A 777 2.56 -38.14 -13.02
C ALA A 777 3.23 -36.81 -12.65
N LEU A 778 2.66 -36.03 -11.72
CA LEU A 778 3.23 -34.75 -11.28
C LEU A 778 4.49 -34.94 -10.41
N PRO A 779 5.38 -33.94 -10.36
CA PRO A 779 6.50 -33.93 -9.42
C PRO A 779 6.02 -34.03 -7.96
N ALA A 780 6.75 -34.76 -7.12
CA ALA A 780 6.37 -34.97 -5.72
C ALA A 780 6.26 -33.65 -4.93
N GLU A 781 7.09 -32.66 -5.28
CA GLU A 781 7.08 -31.32 -4.69
C GLU A 781 5.74 -30.63 -4.92
N ALA A 782 5.13 -30.79 -6.10
CA ALA A 782 3.85 -30.19 -6.45
C ALA A 782 2.66 -30.80 -5.68
N LEU A 783 2.80 -32.03 -5.17
CA LEU A 783 1.76 -32.71 -4.41
C LEU A 783 1.79 -32.38 -2.90
N THR A 784 2.86 -31.70 -2.45
CA THR A 784 3.05 -31.35 -1.04
C THR A 784 2.01 -30.30 -0.64
N PRO A 785 1.20 -30.56 0.42
CA PRO A 785 0.25 -29.57 0.91
C PRO A 785 0.95 -28.27 1.33
N PRO A 786 0.34 -27.10 1.10
CA PRO A 786 0.91 -25.85 1.53
C PRO A 786 1.10 -25.80 3.06
N ALA A 787 2.09 -25.04 3.52
CA ALA A 787 2.51 -25.03 4.92
C ALA A 787 1.38 -24.72 5.92
N PHE A 788 0.37 -23.93 5.51
CA PHE A 788 -0.78 -23.61 6.36
C PHE A 788 -1.73 -24.79 6.60
N GLU A 789 -1.76 -25.79 5.72
CA GLU A 789 -2.55 -27.02 5.89
C GLU A 789 -1.85 -28.03 6.81
N THR A 790 -0.52 -28.02 6.83
CA THR A 790 0.27 -28.98 7.64
C THR A 790 0.51 -28.54 9.09
N ARG A 791 0.15 -27.29 9.43
CA ARG A 791 0.48 -26.71 10.73
C ARG A 791 -0.39 -27.32 11.83
N THR A 792 0.08 -28.40 12.45
CA THR A 792 -0.40 -28.83 13.76
C THR A 792 -0.21 -27.68 14.74
N LEU A 793 -1.31 -27.11 15.24
CA LEU A 793 -1.26 -26.07 16.27
C LEU A 793 -0.36 -26.56 17.41
N PRO A 794 0.58 -25.73 17.92
CA PRO A 794 1.39 -26.13 19.06
C PRO A 794 0.48 -26.54 20.21
N GLY A 795 0.61 -27.79 20.64
CA GLY A 795 -0.24 -28.40 21.67
C GLY A 795 -0.38 -27.47 22.88
N ARG A 796 -1.62 -27.19 23.26
CA ARG A 796 -1.98 -26.37 24.42
C ARG A 796 -1.31 -26.96 25.67
N GLY A 797 -0.20 -26.37 26.10
CA GLY A 797 0.41 -26.72 27.38
C GLY A 797 -0.60 -26.45 28.51
N PRO A 798 -0.81 -27.37 29.48
CA PRO A 798 -1.83 -27.21 30.53
C PRO A 798 -1.67 -25.98 31.45
N ASN A 799 -0.58 -25.22 31.33
CA ASN A 799 -0.18 -24.21 32.31
C ASN A 799 -0.41 -22.74 31.91
N ALA A 800 -1.14 -22.46 30.82
CA ALA A 800 -1.40 -21.07 30.40
C ALA A 800 -2.58 -20.38 31.11
N ARG A 801 -3.24 -21.04 32.07
CA ARG A 801 -4.29 -20.43 32.90
C ARG A 801 -3.68 -19.79 34.14
N GLY A 802 -3.40 -18.48 34.12
CA GLY A 802 -3.05 -17.81 35.38
C GLY A 802 -2.56 -16.37 35.37
N ARG A 803 -2.33 -15.71 34.22
CA ARG A 803 -1.91 -14.30 34.24
C ARG A 803 -2.87 -13.42 33.47
N ARG A 804 -3.88 -12.92 34.17
CA ARG A 804 -4.49 -11.62 33.84
C ARG A 804 -3.43 -10.53 34.00
N PRO A 805 -3.12 -9.73 32.99
CA PRO A 805 -2.33 -8.52 33.16
C PRO A 805 -3.27 -7.42 33.68
N GLY A 806 -3.26 -7.18 34.99
CA GLY A 806 -4.04 -6.10 35.59
C GLY A 806 -3.62 -5.81 37.03
N SER A 807 -2.75 -4.81 37.21
CA SER A 807 -2.59 -3.92 38.38
C SER A 807 -1.11 -3.51 38.58
N ARG A 808 -0.73 -2.37 38.01
CA ARG A 808 0.25 -1.48 38.65
C ARG A 808 -0.38 -0.10 38.71
N GLN A 809 -0.75 0.29 39.93
CA GLN A 809 -0.76 1.68 40.36
C GLN A 809 0.65 2.26 40.31
#